data_AF-A0A0P9L364-F1
#
_entry.id   AF-A0A0P9L364-F1
#
_cell.length_a   1.000
_cell.length_b   1.000
_cell.length_c   1.000
_cell.angle_alpha   90.00
_cell.angle_beta   90.00
_cell.angle_gamma   90.00
#
_symmetry.space_group_name_H-M   'P 1'
#
loop_
_entity.id
_entity.type
_entity.pdbx_description
1 polymer ?
#
loop_
_entity_poly.entity_id
_entity_poly.type
_entity_poly.pdbx_seq_one_letter_code
_entity_poly.pdbx_strand_id
1 'polypeptide(L)'
;MTASSLSAGPSCEMDKLIVQIVGKHHSDQQKVQLISETGDRVYSSTPEKLEHTLCSSTLEVWDHISGTRLELQIATTKGEPICLPLFNDTQVTPRQSDTQFNQIVPVLPFVPLPCSKTAYDLGTPVLARAGYVYVFYQATLWRELEIQVGETGSTYHDIDIARYRQPVGFLPGERKATGAALEDIWLPAICNNRRVQNLQLCFSEIQLSAPRLERLETDATLRAQRCKSPDLSWSKERFTDLYKGKPDGAAMLKAFSGFDAKDYAAQAVIARVNATRLNLEHSAFPVSLAAPQRARQPGYERLLDHPARYLCDLSGQFPVESFRQAKAFLAQAARGTAAQDDGALELTAMADALLASLPAETQDETVDTDTLWQAQPNADDVLTLARQRQVCGVLLDDACFRLRHLRQRIDTYQQLFGLCARLAIRQPHHASALLVQQLVVPRSIRGKENPLHATMAKLHEPGRRAINQCTATVERAMVWRHMIGTQDTLVATLKQAGTVQMLADHLSLDGFAYVAAMYELSRTLATVALVPSNVDPLAPSGDIVDAVTGIGLWDQAVSPGQTFLNALASDDTSSLHAMLWPECDLQTVCAPYVTPLEDTRNLGDGRFRATELARFENRPTPDPVAQVTLDATTLANLLEGDSLQNFFLINNGKATTAALVGIFENLQSAADGAANAIDKASQALAPANGNVQNASANARSASDRLAQMQERLGANAHKINVNRQGRGVQQLRSMMPEHFGAAFLMRRNQVTPQHYVFGLEDLPARESMPKTRYGEYLRADGSPFGDIDSPPNYSTRVPTGDNWVLVIPRGHKTAQVVGDMNRALKKARETAGAVGEAQAAHVRAKSGLSEVIEGLDSQRNKAAYRVLASTPFCLAVLMLEVWNVSSEISAWEQTVREKGAVRTGLGRR
;
A
#
# COMPACT_ATOMS: atom_id res chain seq x y z
N MET A 1 61.68 50.24 28.46
CA MET A 1 61.29 49.89 27.07
C MET A 1 61.21 48.38 26.99
N THR A 2 60.02 47.84 27.12
CA THR A 2 59.68 46.44 26.91
C THR A 2 58.49 46.44 25.98
N ALA A 3 58.71 45.96 24.76
CA ALA A 3 57.71 45.94 23.70
C ALA A 3 56.55 45.04 24.12
N SER A 4 55.38 45.65 24.28
CA SER A 4 54.10 44.97 24.35
C SER A 4 53.81 44.32 22.99
N SER A 5 53.80 42.99 22.92
CA SER A 5 53.24 42.29 21.76
C SER A 5 51.73 42.53 21.76
N LEU A 6 51.26 43.33 20.80
CA LEU A 6 49.84 43.42 20.46
C LEU A 6 49.35 42.03 20.07
N SER A 7 48.23 41.60 20.65
CA SER A 7 47.61 40.32 20.37
C SER A 7 47.26 40.21 18.88
N ALA A 8 47.80 39.19 18.21
CA ALA A 8 47.35 38.75 16.90
C ALA A 8 45.93 38.17 17.03
N GLY A 9 44.92 39.04 16.96
CA GLY A 9 43.54 38.62 16.73
C GLY A 9 43.35 38.13 15.29
N PRO A 10 42.19 37.53 14.96
CA PRO A 10 41.85 36.94 13.65
C PRO A 10 41.78 37.94 12.47
N SER A 11 42.24 39.17 12.65
CA SER A 11 42.04 40.31 11.75
C SER A 11 43.28 40.73 10.94
N CYS A 12 44.35 39.93 10.89
CA CYS A 12 45.59 40.27 10.18
C CYS A 12 45.83 39.51 8.85
N GLU A 13 44.96 38.57 8.48
CA GLU A 13 45.00 37.92 7.15
C GLU A 13 44.15 38.72 6.15
N MET A 14 44.79 39.58 5.36
CA MET A 14 44.12 40.29 4.26
C MET A 14 44.12 39.43 2.98
N ASP A 15 43.10 39.62 2.12
CA ASP A 15 43.00 39.04 0.78
C ASP A 15 43.00 37.50 0.71
N LYS A 16 42.33 36.83 1.65
CA LYS A 16 42.16 35.37 1.63
C LYS A 16 40.79 34.94 1.08
N LEU A 17 40.76 33.77 0.46
CA LEU A 17 39.55 32.97 0.24
C LEU A 17 39.63 31.74 1.15
N ILE A 18 38.64 31.55 2.02
CA ILE A 18 38.60 30.47 3.01
C ILE A 18 37.33 29.67 2.80
N VAL A 19 37.47 28.35 2.68
CA VAL A 19 36.36 27.40 2.63
C VAL A 19 36.45 26.46 3.84
N GLN A 20 35.40 26.44 4.65
CA GLN A 20 35.25 25.51 5.76
C GLN A 20 34.59 24.21 5.29
N ILE A 21 35.26 23.09 5.51
CA ILE A 21 34.70 21.75 5.33
C ILE A 21 34.40 21.18 6.72
N VAL A 22 33.13 20.93 7.01
CA VAL A 22 32.66 20.47 8.32
C VAL A 22 33.04 18.99 8.53
N GLY A 23 33.52 18.64 9.72
CA GLY A 23 34.06 17.32 10.06
C GLY A 23 35.59 17.26 10.00
N LYS A 24 36.14 16.04 10.03
CA LYS A 24 37.58 15.78 9.93
C LYS A 24 37.89 14.45 9.27
N HIS A 25 39.17 14.29 8.89
CA HIS A 25 39.69 13.09 8.23
C HIS A 25 38.87 12.74 6.97
N HIS A 26 38.68 13.73 6.09
CA HIS A 26 37.95 13.49 4.86
C HIS A 26 38.75 12.66 3.86
N SER A 27 38.05 11.89 3.05
CA SER A 27 38.63 11.09 1.98
C SER A 27 39.10 11.96 0.82
N ASP A 28 40.22 11.60 0.19
CA ASP A 28 40.80 12.30 -0.97
C ASP A 28 40.01 12.08 -2.27
N GLN A 29 38.93 11.29 -2.23
CA GLN A 29 38.05 11.04 -3.39
C GLN A 29 37.17 12.25 -3.74
N GLN A 30 37.04 13.22 -2.82
CA GLN A 30 36.37 14.50 -3.05
C GLN A 30 37.30 15.63 -2.61
N LYS A 31 37.36 16.71 -3.40
CA LYS A 31 38.12 17.91 -3.04
C LYS A 31 37.51 19.17 -3.63
N VAL A 32 37.62 20.27 -2.89
CA VAL A 32 37.28 21.60 -3.40
C VAL A 32 38.50 22.17 -4.12
N GLN A 33 38.32 22.65 -5.35
CA GLN A 33 39.38 23.26 -6.14
C GLN A 33 39.03 24.71 -6.49
N LEU A 34 40.02 25.58 -6.37
CA LEU A 34 39.97 26.93 -6.91
C LEU A 34 40.58 26.89 -8.31
N ILE A 35 39.81 27.31 -9.31
CA ILE A 35 40.25 27.29 -10.71
C ILE A 35 40.04 28.66 -11.36
N SER A 36 40.82 28.97 -12.39
CA SER A 36 40.60 30.15 -13.24
C SER A 36 39.22 30.10 -13.91
N GLU A 37 38.71 31.26 -14.31
CA GLU A 37 37.43 31.39 -15.04
C GLU A 37 37.38 30.56 -16.32
N THR A 38 38.50 30.47 -17.05
CA THR A 38 38.66 29.66 -18.27
C THR A 38 38.88 28.17 -17.99
N GLY A 39 39.14 27.78 -16.74
CA GLY A 39 39.41 26.40 -16.32
C GLY A 39 40.79 25.87 -16.72
N ASP A 40 41.71 26.73 -17.15
CA ASP A 40 43.05 26.36 -17.61
C ASP A 40 44.09 26.22 -16.48
N ARG A 41 43.77 26.71 -15.27
CA ARG A 41 44.69 26.73 -14.13
C ARG A 41 43.97 26.36 -12.83
N VAL A 42 44.62 25.50 -12.03
CA VAL A 42 44.21 25.10 -10.69
C VAL A 42 45.15 25.73 -9.66
N TYR A 43 44.59 26.27 -8.57
CA TYR A 43 45.33 26.89 -7.48
C TYR A 43 45.33 26.01 -6.23
N SER A 44 46.51 25.78 -5.66
CA SER A 44 46.68 24.97 -4.44
C SER A 44 46.23 25.72 -3.20
N SER A 45 45.52 25.02 -2.31
CA SER A 45 45.16 25.50 -0.98
C SER A 45 46.23 25.18 0.07
N THR A 46 46.14 25.87 1.21
CA THR A 46 46.82 25.49 2.46
C THR A 46 45.77 24.97 3.44
N PRO A 47 45.74 23.66 3.74
CA PRO A 47 44.74 23.10 4.65
C PRO A 47 45.10 23.36 6.12
N GLU A 48 44.12 23.77 6.92
CA GLU A 48 44.25 23.99 8.36
C GLU A 48 43.18 23.20 9.14
N LYS A 49 43.51 22.68 10.32
CA LYS A 49 42.58 21.90 11.14
C LYS A 49 42.02 22.74 12.28
N LEU A 50 40.70 22.75 12.43
CA LEU A 50 39.97 23.34 13.55
C LEU A 50 39.31 22.24 14.38
N GLU A 51 39.77 22.04 15.62
CA GLU A 51 39.19 21.03 16.51
C GLU A 51 38.10 21.65 17.41
N HIS A 52 36.93 21.00 17.43
CA HIS A 52 35.84 21.35 18.33
C HIS A 52 35.18 20.10 18.91
N THR A 53 34.61 20.23 20.11
CA THR A 53 34.01 19.12 20.84
C THR A 53 32.81 18.49 20.11
N LEU A 54 31.96 19.32 19.49
CA LEU A 54 30.74 18.83 18.81
C LEU A 54 31.02 18.42 17.36
N CYS A 55 31.74 19.24 16.60
CA CYS A 55 32.09 18.98 15.21
C CYS A 55 33.30 19.81 14.81
N SER A 56 34.40 19.15 14.47
CA SER A 56 35.63 19.78 13.97
C SER A 56 35.45 20.26 12.52
N SER A 57 36.43 20.95 11.95
CA SER A 57 36.42 21.36 10.55
C SER A 57 37.83 21.38 9.98
N THR A 58 37.93 21.24 8.65
CA THR A 58 39.14 21.55 7.89
C THR A 58 38.92 22.84 7.11
N LEU A 59 39.85 23.78 7.15
CA LEU A 59 39.81 24.99 6.36
C LEU A 59 40.72 24.84 5.15
N GLU A 60 40.21 25.09 3.96
CA GLU A 60 41.02 25.27 2.76
C GLU A 60 41.24 26.76 2.55
N VAL A 61 42.50 27.20 2.60
CA VAL A 61 42.88 28.62 2.53
C VAL A 61 43.66 28.90 1.25
N TRP A 62 43.19 29.86 0.47
CA TRP A 62 43.88 30.41 -0.70
C TRP A 62 44.15 31.90 -0.52
N ASP A 63 45.18 32.41 -1.21
CA ASP A 63 45.20 33.82 -1.57
C ASP A 63 44.07 34.10 -2.57
N HIS A 64 43.30 35.16 -2.34
CA HIS A 64 42.20 35.51 -3.22
C HIS A 64 42.74 35.99 -4.57
N ILE A 65 42.15 35.46 -5.65
CA ILE A 65 42.47 35.81 -7.02
C ILE A 65 41.17 36.21 -7.70
N SER A 66 41.15 37.33 -8.41
CA SER A 66 39.97 37.75 -9.16
C SER A 66 39.77 36.89 -10.41
N GLY A 67 38.52 36.63 -10.80
CA GLY A 67 38.22 35.77 -11.95
C GLY A 67 38.49 34.28 -11.68
N THR A 68 38.32 33.83 -10.44
CA THR A 68 38.34 32.40 -10.08
C THR A 68 36.96 31.90 -9.69
N ARG A 69 36.74 30.59 -9.87
CA ARG A 69 35.54 29.87 -9.45
C ARG A 69 35.92 28.66 -8.60
N LEU A 70 34.99 28.22 -7.75
CA LEU A 70 35.15 27.01 -6.96
C LEU A 70 34.39 25.85 -7.59
N GLU A 71 35.03 24.70 -7.66
CA GLU A 71 34.43 23.44 -8.09
C GLU A 71 34.67 22.33 -7.06
N LEU A 72 33.73 21.39 -7.00
CA LEU A 72 33.89 20.13 -6.30
C LEU A 72 34.34 19.09 -7.33
N GLN A 73 35.56 18.59 -7.16
CA GLN A 73 36.07 17.50 -7.98
C GLN A 73 35.82 16.16 -7.27
N ILE A 74 35.25 15.21 -8.01
CA ILE A 74 34.97 13.85 -7.56
C ILE A 74 35.79 12.89 -8.41
N ALA A 75 36.61 12.06 -7.75
CA ALA A 75 37.37 11.03 -8.42
C ALA A 75 36.44 10.03 -9.12
N THR A 76 36.87 9.47 -10.26
CA THR A 76 36.12 8.47 -11.01
C THR A 76 36.87 7.15 -11.04
N THR A 77 36.12 6.05 -11.15
CA THR A 77 36.70 4.71 -11.34
C THR A 77 37.29 4.53 -12.75
N LYS A 78 36.78 5.30 -13.73
CA LYS A 78 37.20 5.28 -15.13
C LYS A 78 37.01 6.67 -15.76
N GLY A 79 38.05 7.14 -16.45
CA GLY A 79 38.04 8.41 -17.19
C GLY A 79 38.46 9.62 -16.34
N GLU A 80 38.12 10.81 -16.82
CA GLU A 80 38.39 12.06 -16.09
C GLU A 80 37.52 12.19 -14.83
N PRO A 81 37.97 12.93 -13.80
CA PRO A 81 37.16 13.28 -12.64
C PRO A 81 35.86 14.01 -13.03
N ILE A 82 34.82 13.85 -12.22
CA ILE A 82 33.59 14.65 -12.36
C ILE A 82 33.84 16.00 -11.67
N CYS A 83 33.75 17.09 -12.42
CA CYS A 83 33.87 18.45 -11.90
C CYS A 83 32.49 19.10 -11.79
N LEU A 84 32.09 19.42 -10.56
CA LEU A 84 30.80 20.03 -10.24
C LEU A 84 31.00 21.50 -9.84
N PRO A 85 30.41 22.48 -10.56
CA PRO A 85 30.54 23.88 -10.18
C PRO A 85 29.84 24.13 -8.85
N LEU A 86 30.51 24.84 -7.92
CA LEU A 86 29.93 25.28 -6.65
C LEU A 86 29.40 26.70 -6.79
N PHE A 87 30.28 27.67 -7.07
CA PHE A 87 29.89 29.03 -7.40
C PHE A 87 31.03 29.77 -8.11
N ASN A 88 30.65 30.79 -8.87
CA ASN A 88 31.56 31.68 -9.59
C ASN A 88 31.80 32.96 -8.77
N ASP A 89 32.71 33.82 -9.24
CA ASP A 89 33.00 35.12 -8.64
C ASP A 89 33.34 35.01 -7.15
N THR A 90 34.36 34.21 -6.84
CA THR A 90 34.88 34.11 -5.47
C THR A 90 35.22 35.49 -4.92
N GLN A 91 34.90 35.76 -3.66
CA GLN A 91 35.21 37.04 -3.01
C GLN A 91 36.27 36.86 -1.92
N VAL A 92 36.90 37.97 -1.51
CA VAL A 92 37.71 37.99 -0.29
C VAL A 92 36.80 37.64 0.90
N THR A 93 37.17 36.61 1.65
CA THR A 93 36.44 36.14 2.82
C THR A 93 37.34 36.19 4.05
N PRO A 94 37.22 37.22 4.90
CA PRO A 94 38.02 37.30 6.12
C PRO A 94 37.71 36.13 7.06
N ARG A 95 38.73 35.67 7.77
CA ARG A 95 38.60 34.57 8.73
C ARG A 95 37.60 34.92 9.83
N GLN A 96 36.68 33.99 10.09
CA GLN A 96 35.67 34.11 11.13
C GLN A 96 36.02 33.22 12.34
N SER A 97 35.45 33.53 13.51
CA SER A 97 35.70 32.78 14.75
C SER A 97 34.84 31.52 14.91
N ASP A 98 33.67 31.47 14.27
CA ASP A 98 32.73 30.34 14.35
C ASP A 98 32.37 29.82 12.95
N THR A 99 31.62 30.62 12.17
CA THR A 99 31.13 30.23 10.85
C THR A 99 31.89 30.97 9.75
N GLN A 100 32.63 30.26 8.90
CA GLN A 100 33.29 30.88 7.75
C GLN A 100 32.28 31.31 6.67
N PHE A 101 32.65 32.27 5.84
CA PHE A 101 31.77 32.80 4.78
C PHE A 101 31.55 31.83 3.62
N ASN A 102 32.38 30.79 3.49
CA ASN A 102 32.12 29.65 2.61
C ASN A 102 32.15 28.36 3.44
N GLN A 103 31.14 27.52 3.27
CA GLN A 103 31.00 26.30 4.04
C GLN A 103 30.47 25.16 3.17
N ILE A 104 31.18 24.03 3.23
CA ILE A 104 30.79 22.73 2.68
C ILE A 104 30.50 21.79 3.85
N VAL A 105 29.37 21.08 3.78
CA VAL A 105 28.94 20.12 4.79
C VAL A 105 28.88 18.73 4.16
N PRO A 106 29.80 17.83 4.55
CA PRO A 106 29.71 16.40 4.26
C PRO A 106 28.53 15.77 5.00
N VAL A 107 27.65 15.10 4.27
CA VAL A 107 26.43 14.48 4.81
C VAL A 107 26.28 13.02 4.43
N LEU A 108 25.61 12.26 5.30
CA LEU A 108 25.05 10.95 4.98
C LEU A 108 23.52 11.07 4.82
N PRO A 109 22.91 10.42 3.81
CA PRO A 109 21.47 10.33 3.68
C PRO A 109 20.90 9.36 4.73
N PHE A 110 20.05 9.88 5.60
CA PHE A 110 19.23 9.13 6.55
C PHE A 110 17.76 9.14 6.11
N VAL A 111 16.99 8.16 6.55
CA VAL A 111 15.54 8.06 6.35
C VAL A 111 14.82 7.70 7.65
N PRO A 112 13.53 8.05 7.83
CA PRO A 112 12.70 7.53 8.91
C PRO A 112 12.53 6.01 8.83
N LEU A 113 12.61 5.30 9.97
CA LEU A 113 12.16 3.91 10.07
C LEU A 113 11.13 3.73 11.19
N PRO A 114 9.84 4.04 10.93
CA PRO A 114 8.75 3.90 11.90
C PRO A 114 8.17 2.48 11.98
N CYS A 115 7.47 2.20 13.08
CA CYS A 115 6.71 0.97 13.27
C CYS A 115 5.42 0.94 12.43
N SER A 116 4.79 -0.23 12.31
CA SER A 116 3.54 -0.43 11.57
C SER A 116 2.27 -0.06 12.37
N LYS A 117 2.40 0.02 13.70
CA LYS A 117 1.25 -0.02 14.63
C LYS A 117 0.59 1.34 14.84
N THR A 118 1.36 2.42 14.73
CA THR A 118 0.91 3.76 15.12
C THR A 118 1.50 4.85 14.24
N ALA A 119 0.70 5.89 13.98
CA ALA A 119 1.13 7.10 13.28
C ALA A 119 1.92 8.07 14.18
N TYR A 120 1.97 7.83 15.49
CA TYR A 120 2.72 8.67 16.44
C TYR A 120 4.22 8.38 16.44
N ASP A 121 4.63 7.23 15.87
CA ASP A 121 6.02 6.92 15.61
C ASP A 121 6.48 7.65 14.34
N LEU A 122 7.28 8.72 14.52
CA LEU A 122 7.86 9.47 13.41
C LEU A 122 9.08 8.76 12.78
N GLY A 123 9.54 7.65 13.35
CA GLY A 123 10.61 6.80 12.87
C GLY A 123 11.99 7.24 13.32
N THR A 124 12.75 6.31 13.88
CA THR A 124 14.18 6.52 14.21
C THR A 124 14.98 6.80 12.93
N PRO A 125 15.92 7.78 12.93
CA PRO A 125 16.79 8.02 11.78
C PRO A 125 17.73 6.83 11.54
N VAL A 126 17.69 6.25 10.35
CA VAL A 126 18.55 5.16 9.91
C VAL A 126 19.18 5.50 8.56
N LEU A 127 20.31 4.89 8.18
CA LEU A 127 20.90 5.15 6.86
C LEU A 127 19.94 4.78 5.73
N ALA A 128 19.92 5.55 4.64
CA ALA A 128 19.17 5.19 3.45
C ALA A 128 19.63 3.82 2.91
N ARG A 129 18.67 3.06 2.36
CA ARG A 129 18.95 1.76 1.72
C ARG A 129 19.47 1.96 0.29
N ALA A 130 19.83 0.87 -0.38
CA ALA A 130 20.24 0.90 -1.79
C ALA A 130 19.17 1.61 -2.66
N GLY A 131 19.64 2.42 -3.61
CA GLY A 131 18.82 3.33 -4.40
C GLY A 131 19.63 4.51 -4.89
N TYR A 132 19.02 5.69 -4.98
CA TYR A 132 19.61 6.89 -5.55
C TYR A 132 19.31 8.13 -4.71
N VAL A 133 20.30 9.02 -4.59
CA VAL A 133 20.12 10.38 -4.05
C VAL A 133 20.22 11.38 -5.19
N TYR A 134 19.25 12.29 -5.26
CA TYR A 134 19.25 13.41 -6.20
C TYR A 134 19.50 14.69 -5.42
N VAL A 135 20.41 15.51 -5.92
CA VAL A 135 20.69 16.84 -5.39
C VAL A 135 20.40 17.85 -6.49
N PHE A 136 19.37 18.66 -6.28
CA PHE A 136 19.07 19.81 -7.11
C PHE A 136 19.74 21.03 -6.50
N TYR A 137 20.53 21.74 -7.30
CA TYR A 137 21.18 22.98 -6.93
C TYR A 137 20.82 24.04 -7.96
N GLN A 138 20.32 25.19 -7.49
CA GLN A 138 19.84 26.27 -8.36
C GLN A 138 18.78 25.81 -9.39
N ALA A 139 17.82 25.00 -8.93
CA ALA A 139 16.74 24.41 -9.74
C ALA A 139 17.16 23.40 -10.82
N THR A 140 18.45 23.07 -10.92
CA THR A 140 18.97 22.06 -11.86
C THR A 140 19.48 20.83 -11.11
N LEU A 141 19.37 19.65 -11.71
CA LEU A 141 19.98 18.44 -11.20
C LEU A 141 21.51 18.60 -11.24
N TRP A 142 22.09 18.62 -10.05
CA TRP A 142 23.51 18.85 -9.81
C TRP A 142 24.27 17.55 -9.52
N ARG A 143 23.67 16.66 -8.73
CA ARG A 143 24.20 15.32 -8.47
C ARG A 143 23.12 14.27 -8.53
N GLU A 144 23.47 13.13 -9.10
CA GLU A 144 22.72 11.89 -9.06
C GLU A 144 23.70 10.83 -8.57
N LEU A 145 23.45 10.27 -7.40
CA LEU A 145 24.33 9.32 -6.76
C LEU A 145 23.62 7.98 -6.58
N GLU A 146 24.26 6.90 -7.00
CA GLU A 146 23.85 5.55 -6.64
C GLU A 146 24.34 5.21 -5.23
N ILE A 147 23.44 4.72 -4.38
CA ILE A 147 23.76 4.18 -3.05
C ILE A 147 23.96 2.67 -3.21
N GLN A 148 25.18 2.23 -2.93
CA GLN A 148 25.51 0.81 -2.84
C GLN A 148 25.65 0.44 -1.36
N VAL A 149 24.97 -0.62 -0.92
CA VAL A 149 24.99 -1.09 0.47
C VAL A 149 25.77 -2.39 0.54
N GLY A 150 26.86 -2.40 1.31
CA GLY A 150 27.66 -3.58 1.60
C GLY A 150 27.69 -3.91 3.10
N GLU A 151 28.44 -4.95 3.47
CA GLU A 151 28.57 -5.40 4.86
C GLU A 151 29.25 -4.34 5.75
N THR A 152 30.20 -3.59 5.21
CA THR A 152 30.99 -2.58 5.94
C THR A 152 30.34 -1.19 5.99
N GLY A 153 29.21 -0.99 5.32
CA GLY A 153 28.52 0.30 5.24
C GLY A 153 27.98 0.61 3.85
N SER A 154 27.51 1.85 3.68
CA SER A 154 27.01 2.36 2.40
C SER A 154 28.07 3.23 1.71
N THR A 155 28.21 3.08 0.40
CA THR A 155 29.03 3.94 -0.45
C THR A 155 28.16 4.69 -1.46
N TYR A 156 28.58 5.89 -1.83
CA TYR A 156 27.85 6.76 -2.74
C TYR A 156 28.66 6.97 -4.02
N HIS A 157 28.05 6.72 -5.17
CA HIS A 157 28.73 6.75 -6.47
C HIS A 157 28.05 7.74 -7.41
N ASP A 158 28.73 8.84 -7.75
CA ASP A 158 28.18 9.83 -8.67
C ASP A 158 28.07 9.31 -10.10
N ILE A 159 26.96 9.67 -10.74
CA ILE A 159 26.74 9.56 -12.17
C ILE A 159 27.20 10.88 -12.81
N ASP A 160 28.00 10.80 -13.86
CA ASP A 160 28.41 11.97 -14.65
C ASP A 160 27.21 12.48 -15.49
N ILE A 161 26.32 13.23 -14.84
CA ILE A 161 25.07 13.73 -15.43
C ILE A 161 25.34 14.55 -16.69
N ALA A 162 26.48 15.24 -16.79
CA ALA A 162 26.82 16.04 -17.96
C ALA A 162 26.87 15.20 -19.25
N ARG A 163 27.26 13.93 -19.17
CA ARG A 163 27.25 12.99 -20.31
C ARG A 163 25.84 12.58 -20.76
N TYR A 164 24.87 12.66 -19.85
CA TYR A 164 23.48 12.27 -20.11
C TYR A 164 22.57 13.46 -20.40
N ARG A 165 23.01 14.69 -20.15
CA ARG A 165 22.24 15.90 -20.42
C ARG A 165 22.26 16.26 -21.91
N GLN A 166 21.11 16.64 -22.44
CA GLN A 166 20.94 17.15 -23.81
C GLN A 166 20.56 18.64 -23.79
N PRO A 167 20.55 19.35 -24.93
CA PRO A 167 20.02 20.72 -25.00
C PRO A 167 18.59 20.83 -24.46
N VAL A 168 17.80 19.77 -24.62
CA VAL A 168 16.47 19.64 -24.02
C VAL A 168 16.40 18.26 -23.34
N GLY A 169 16.30 18.25 -22.01
CA GLY A 169 16.12 17.03 -21.22
C GLY A 169 17.38 16.16 -21.09
N PHE A 170 17.15 14.85 -20.99
CA PHE A 170 18.19 13.84 -20.73
C PHE A 170 18.09 12.68 -21.73
N LEU A 171 19.20 12.00 -21.97
CA LEU A 171 19.24 10.74 -22.71
C LEU A 171 18.32 9.71 -22.03
N PRO A 172 17.45 9.01 -22.80
CA PRO A 172 16.64 7.94 -22.25
C PRO A 172 17.49 6.72 -21.90
N GLY A 173 17.02 5.93 -20.94
CA GLY A 173 17.68 4.69 -20.50
C GLY A 173 18.48 4.83 -19.21
N GLU A 174 19.22 3.76 -18.90
CA GLU A 174 20.04 3.64 -17.69
C GLU A 174 21.21 4.63 -17.72
N ARG A 175 21.45 5.32 -16.59
CA ARG A 175 22.62 6.17 -16.40
C ARG A 175 23.57 5.51 -15.40
N LYS A 176 24.74 5.09 -15.88
CA LYS A 176 25.71 4.32 -15.10
C LYS A 176 26.57 5.22 -14.22
N ALA A 177 26.77 4.79 -12.97
CA ALA A 177 27.67 5.47 -12.04
C ALA A 177 29.14 5.29 -12.47
N THR A 178 29.90 6.37 -12.41
CA THR A 178 31.33 6.39 -12.77
C THR A 178 32.21 6.95 -11.65
N GLY A 179 31.61 7.66 -10.68
CA GLY A 179 32.29 8.16 -9.49
C GLY A 179 32.89 7.05 -8.64
N ALA A 180 34.02 7.36 -8.01
CA ALA A 180 34.63 6.51 -6.99
C ALA A 180 33.68 6.34 -5.79
N ALA A 181 33.90 5.28 -5.01
CA ALA A 181 33.13 5.02 -3.80
C ALA A 181 33.36 6.14 -2.76
N LEU A 182 32.33 6.94 -2.50
CA LEU A 182 32.37 8.01 -1.50
C LEU A 182 31.84 7.52 -0.16
N GLU A 183 32.45 7.98 0.92
CA GLU A 183 32.00 7.72 2.30
C GLU A 183 30.95 8.73 2.80
N ASP A 184 30.85 9.90 2.15
CA ASP A 184 29.89 10.97 2.44
C ASP A 184 29.69 11.87 1.21
N ILE A 185 28.62 12.68 1.23
CA ILE A 185 28.22 13.56 0.12
C ILE A 185 28.51 15.01 0.51
N TRP A 186 29.43 15.67 -0.19
CA TRP A 186 29.75 17.08 0.07
C TRP A 186 28.72 18.01 -0.56
N LEU A 187 28.13 18.87 0.27
CA LEU A 187 27.09 19.81 -0.14
C LEU A 187 27.43 21.25 0.29
N PRO A 188 27.16 22.27 -0.55
CA PRO A 188 27.41 23.66 -0.19
C PRO A 188 26.32 24.18 0.75
N ALA A 189 26.72 24.78 1.87
CA ALA A 189 25.82 25.37 2.86
C ALA A 189 25.80 26.91 2.81
N ILE A 190 26.98 27.52 2.66
CA ILE A 190 27.18 28.98 2.60
C ILE A 190 28.20 29.27 1.50
N CYS A 191 27.91 30.25 0.64
CA CYS A 191 28.81 30.72 -0.40
C CYS A 191 28.83 32.26 -0.38
N ASN A 192 30.01 32.88 -0.32
CA ASN A 192 30.21 34.33 -0.24
C ASN A 192 29.33 35.00 0.85
N ASN A 193 29.31 34.42 2.06
CA ASN A 193 28.50 34.85 3.20
C ASN A 193 26.97 34.83 2.96
N ARG A 194 26.53 34.11 1.93
CA ARG A 194 25.11 33.90 1.66
C ARG A 194 24.80 32.43 1.83
N ARG A 195 23.78 32.14 2.63
CA ARG A 195 23.26 30.78 2.72
C ARG A 195 22.82 30.32 1.34
N VAL A 196 23.21 29.11 0.98
CA VAL A 196 22.74 28.46 -0.24
C VAL A 196 21.22 28.29 -0.14
N GLN A 197 20.51 28.98 -1.03
CA GLN A 197 19.08 28.81 -1.22
C GLN A 197 18.84 27.78 -2.34
N ASN A 198 17.73 27.04 -2.27
CA ASN A 198 17.32 26.07 -3.29
C ASN A 198 18.26 24.86 -3.48
N LEU A 199 18.94 24.41 -2.42
CA LEU A 199 19.51 23.07 -2.39
C LEU A 199 18.43 22.10 -1.93
N GLN A 200 18.01 21.20 -2.82
CA GLN A 200 16.90 20.28 -2.57
C GLN A 200 17.36 18.85 -2.82
N LEU A 201 17.02 17.95 -1.91
CA LEU A 201 17.45 16.56 -1.93
C LEU A 201 16.27 15.61 -1.90
N CYS A 202 16.37 14.50 -2.62
CA CYS A 202 15.45 13.38 -2.44
C CYS A 202 16.15 12.04 -2.59
N PHE A 203 15.64 11.05 -1.86
CA PHE A 203 15.99 9.65 -2.03
C PHE A 203 14.93 8.96 -2.88
N SER A 204 15.35 8.06 -3.77
CA SER A 204 14.49 7.19 -4.56
C SER A 204 15.10 5.79 -4.62
N GLU A 205 14.29 4.75 -4.46
CA GLU A 205 14.77 3.37 -4.66
C GLU A 205 15.13 3.07 -6.12
N ILE A 206 14.46 3.74 -7.06
CA ILE A 206 14.65 3.55 -8.50
C ILE A 206 15.42 4.73 -9.10
N GLN A 207 16.12 4.47 -10.20
CA GLN A 207 16.66 5.54 -11.02
C GLN A 207 15.50 6.30 -11.69
N LEU A 208 15.41 7.62 -11.49
CA LEU A 208 14.34 8.45 -12.06
C LEU A 208 14.47 8.47 -13.59
N SER A 209 13.35 8.38 -14.29
CA SER A 209 13.34 8.42 -15.76
C SER A 209 13.73 9.81 -16.28
N ALA A 210 14.23 9.89 -17.51
CA ALA A 210 14.58 11.15 -18.15
C ALA A 210 13.41 12.17 -18.16
N PRO A 211 12.16 11.79 -18.50
CA PRO A 211 11.02 12.70 -18.39
C PRO A 211 10.74 13.17 -16.97
N ARG A 212 10.97 12.32 -15.96
CA ARG A 212 10.76 12.68 -14.55
C ARG A 212 11.79 13.72 -14.09
N LEU A 213 13.06 13.55 -14.47
CA LEU A 213 14.10 14.54 -14.19
C LEU A 213 13.80 15.89 -14.87
N GLU A 214 13.41 15.88 -16.14
CA GLU A 214 12.99 17.09 -16.87
C GLU A 214 11.81 17.78 -16.18
N ARG A 215 10.80 17.02 -15.74
CA ARG A 215 9.68 17.56 -14.98
C ARG A 215 10.12 18.21 -13.68
N LEU A 216 11.00 17.54 -12.92
CA LEU A 216 11.49 18.06 -11.65
C LEU A 216 12.36 19.30 -11.83
N GLU A 217 13.10 19.47 -12.92
CA GLU A 217 13.84 20.72 -13.20
C GLU A 217 12.90 21.87 -13.57
N THR A 218 11.86 21.59 -14.36
CA THR A 218 10.95 22.60 -14.93
C THR A 218 9.84 23.05 -13.97
N ASP A 219 9.37 22.18 -13.07
CA ASP A 219 8.28 22.47 -12.13
C ASP A 219 8.80 22.60 -10.69
N ALA A 220 8.98 23.85 -10.25
CA ALA A 220 9.47 24.16 -8.91
C ALA A 220 8.51 23.71 -7.79
N THR A 221 7.20 23.71 -8.04
CA THR A 221 6.19 23.31 -7.05
C THR A 221 6.23 21.80 -6.83
N LEU A 222 6.26 21.01 -7.91
CA LEU A 222 6.40 19.55 -7.81
C LEU A 222 7.73 19.16 -7.17
N ARG A 223 8.83 19.84 -7.54
CA ARG A 223 10.14 19.60 -6.94
C ARG A 223 10.14 19.90 -5.43
N ALA A 224 9.50 20.99 -4.99
CA ALA A 224 9.37 21.31 -3.57
C ALA A 224 8.48 20.33 -2.79
N GLN A 225 7.49 19.72 -3.43
CA GLN A 225 6.69 18.65 -2.82
C GLN A 225 7.49 17.33 -2.70
N ARG A 226 8.35 17.05 -3.68
CA ARG A 226 9.13 15.80 -3.75
C ARG A 226 10.41 15.79 -2.90
N CYS A 227 11.08 16.93 -2.82
CA CYS A 227 12.42 17.07 -2.25
C CYS A 227 12.39 17.77 -0.88
N LYS A 228 13.35 17.43 -0.02
CA LYS A 228 13.64 18.12 1.23
C LYS A 228 14.69 19.21 1.02
N SER A 229 14.59 20.28 1.79
CA SER A 229 15.57 21.38 1.77
C SER A 229 16.17 21.58 3.17
N PRO A 230 16.95 20.61 3.68
CA PRO A 230 17.50 20.68 5.02
C PRO A 230 18.44 21.88 5.16
N ASP A 231 18.40 22.55 6.30
CA ASP A 231 19.36 23.60 6.61
C ASP A 231 20.72 22.97 6.93
N LEU A 232 21.67 23.17 6.02
CA LEU A 232 23.03 22.67 6.19
C LEU A 232 23.92 23.62 6.99
N SER A 233 23.48 24.84 7.30
CA SER A 233 24.38 25.80 7.93
C SER A 233 24.82 25.34 9.32
N TRP A 234 26.14 25.28 9.49
CA TRP A 234 26.78 24.85 10.73
C TRP A 234 27.36 26.05 11.47
N SER A 235 27.01 26.16 12.75
CA SER A 235 27.69 26.99 13.73
C SER A 235 27.69 26.26 15.07
N LYS A 236 28.69 26.54 15.91
CA LYS A 236 28.80 25.92 17.24
C LYS A 236 27.58 26.22 18.11
N GLU A 237 27.13 27.47 18.10
CA GLU A 237 25.96 27.93 18.85
C GLU A 237 24.70 27.17 18.42
N ARG A 238 24.40 27.18 17.11
CA ARG A 238 23.20 26.53 16.55
C ARG A 238 23.14 25.04 16.87
N PHE A 239 24.25 24.31 16.64
CA PHE A 239 24.27 22.87 16.90
C PHE A 239 24.15 22.54 18.39
N THR A 240 24.69 23.41 19.25
CA THR A 240 24.50 23.28 20.70
C THR A 240 23.03 23.43 21.06
N ASP A 241 22.35 24.46 20.57
CA ASP A 241 20.95 24.76 20.89
C ASP A 241 19.99 23.68 20.40
N LEU A 242 20.21 23.20 19.16
CA LEU A 242 19.35 22.21 18.53
C LEU A 242 19.49 20.82 19.12
N TYR A 243 20.69 20.43 19.58
CA TYR A 243 21.00 19.01 19.81
C TYR A 243 21.60 18.69 21.19
N LYS A 244 22.30 19.61 21.85
CA LYS A 244 22.94 19.31 23.13
C LYS A 244 21.89 19.06 24.22
N GLY A 245 21.96 17.89 24.87
CA GLY A 245 21.02 17.50 25.93
C GLY A 245 19.59 17.23 25.45
N LYS A 246 19.38 17.10 24.13
CA LYS A 246 18.13 16.66 23.53
C LYS A 246 18.14 15.12 23.39
N PRO A 247 16.96 14.48 23.30
CA PRO A 247 16.86 13.04 23.02
C PRO A 247 17.68 12.64 21.78
N ASP A 248 18.54 11.63 21.93
CA ASP A 248 19.29 11.02 20.84
C ASP A 248 18.49 9.89 20.18
N GLY A 249 19.09 9.21 19.21
CA GLY A 249 18.48 8.12 18.44
C GLY A 249 18.11 6.92 19.30
N ALA A 250 18.87 6.63 20.38
CA ALA A 250 18.53 5.56 21.30
C ALA A 250 17.29 5.92 22.14
N ALA A 251 17.19 7.18 22.59
CA ALA A 251 16.00 7.70 23.25
C ALA A 251 14.79 7.72 22.30
N MET A 252 14.98 8.10 21.02
CA MET A 252 13.94 8.01 19.98
C MET A 252 13.44 6.59 19.82
N LEU A 253 14.35 5.63 19.59
CA LEU A 253 14.02 4.22 19.41
C LEU A 253 13.21 3.68 20.59
N LYS A 254 13.63 3.98 21.82
CA LYS A 254 12.95 3.53 23.04
C LYS A 254 11.55 4.14 23.16
N ALA A 255 11.42 5.45 22.94
CA ALA A 255 10.15 6.15 23.07
C ALA A 255 9.12 5.70 22.02
N PHE A 256 9.55 5.52 20.77
CA PHE A 256 8.68 5.08 19.68
C PHE A 256 8.27 3.62 19.83
N SER A 257 9.20 2.74 20.23
CA SER A 257 8.92 1.31 20.39
C SER A 257 7.97 1.00 21.56
N GLY A 258 8.00 1.82 22.61
CA GLY A 258 7.19 1.62 23.82
C GLY A 258 5.96 2.52 23.91
N PHE A 259 5.56 3.17 22.82
CA PHE A 259 4.45 4.10 22.85
C PHE A 259 3.10 3.39 22.98
N ASP A 260 2.38 3.67 24.07
CA ASP A 260 0.97 3.36 24.24
C ASP A 260 0.16 4.66 24.36
N ALA A 261 -0.81 4.86 23.47
CA ALA A 261 -1.69 6.01 23.49
C ALA A 261 -2.53 6.11 24.79
N LYS A 262 -2.64 5.03 25.58
CA LYS A 262 -3.36 5.02 26.86
C LYS A 262 -2.48 5.39 28.05
N ASP A 263 -1.16 5.47 27.89
CA ASP A 263 -0.21 5.84 28.93
C ASP A 263 0.18 7.33 28.83
N TYR A 264 -0.34 8.15 29.76
CA TYR A 264 -0.04 9.58 29.83
C TYR A 264 1.46 9.88 30.02
N ALA A 265 2.21 9.02 30.71
CA ALA A 265 3.64 9.22 30.88
C ALA A 265 4.39 9.02 29.55
N ALA A 266 4.01 7.98 28.79
CA ALA A 266 4.53 7.74 27.45
C ALA A 266 4.21 8.90 26.49
N GLN A 267 3.01 9.50 26.60
CA GLN A 267 2.61 10.68 25.81
C GLN A 267 3.50 11.91 26.04
N ALA A 268 3.90 12.17 27.30
CA ALA A 268 4.77 13.31 27.61
C ALA A 268 6.20 13.11 27.05
N VAL A 269 6.71 11.88 27.14
CA VAL A 269 8.03 11.52 26.60
C VAL A 269 8.07 11.66 25.08
N ILE A 270 7.06 11.09 24.38
CA ILE A 270 7.04 11.13 22.91
C ILE A 270 6.93 12.56 22.36
N ALA A 271 6.27 13.49 23.05
CA ALA A 271 6.20 14.89 22.63
C ALA A 271 7.58 15.56 22.54
N ARG A 272 8.45 15.35 23.54
CA ARG A 272 9.82 15.86 23.53
C ARG A 272 10.67 15.20 22.45
N VAL A 273 10.50 13.90 22.26
CA VAL A 273 11.19 13.13 21.21
C VAL A 273 10.78 13.62 19.81
N ASN A 274 9.48 13.84 19.59
CA ASN A 274 8.94 14.35 18.34
C ASN A 274 9.51 15.72 17.99
N ALA A 275 9.64 16.63 18.96
CA ALA A 275 10.26 17.93 18.72
C ALA A 275 11.70 17.81 18.21
N THR A 276 12.53 16.97 18.84
CA THR A 276 13.90 16.74 18.34
C THR A 276 13.88 16.08 16.97
N ARG A 277 13.02 15.09 16.75
CA ARG A 277 12.92 14.35 15.50
C ARG A 277 12.48 15.24 14.32
N LEU A 278 11.62 16.22 14.56
CA LEU A 278 11.26 17.24 13.58
C LEU A 278 12.42 18.19 13.28
N ASN A 279 13.26 18.54 14.26
CA ASN A 279 14.48 19.33 13.99
C ASN A 279 15.42 18.61 13.01
N LEU A 280 15.58 17.29 13.14
CA LEU A 280 16.38 16.47 12.23
C LEU A 280 15.85 16.48 10.79
N GLU A 281 14.54 16.67 10.61
CA GLU A 281 13.92 16.78 9.29
C GLU A 281 14.24 18.12 8.59
N HIS A 282 14.42 19.19 9.38
CA HIS A 282 14.61 20.54 8.85
C HIS A 282 16.09 20.99 8.83
N SER A 283 17.02 20.22 9.40
CA SER A 283 18.43 20.62 9.54
C SER A 283 19.37 19.43 9.44
N ALA A 284 20.57 19.66 8.94
CA ALA A 284 21.66 18.72 9.11
C ALA A 284 21.92 18.49 10.61
N PHE A 285 22.31 17.27 10.96
CA PHE A 285 22.52 16.86 12.36
C PHE A 285 23.79 16.03 12.52
N PRO A 286 24.49 16.08 13.67
CA PRO A 286 25.64 15.22 13.91
C PRO A 286 25.25 13.74 13.85
N VAL A 287 26.02 12.91 13.13
CA VAL A 287 25.77 11.45 13.09
C VAL A 287 25.88 10.80 14.47
N SER A 288 26.56 11.45 15.43
CA SER A 288 26.59 11.04 16.83
C SER A 288 25.22 11.03 17.52
N LEU A 289 24.21 11.71 16.97
CA LEU A 289 22.84 11.64 17.48
C LEU A 289 22.12 10.38 17.01
N ALA A 290 22.50 9.74 15.91
CA ALA A 290 21.82 8.56 15.42
C ALA A 290 22.18 7.33 16.27
N ALA A 291 21.20 6.45 16.50
CA ALA A 291 21.41 5.21 17.22
C ALA A 291 22.45 4.34 16.51
N PRO A 292 23.24 3.53 17.26
CA PRO A 292 24.02 2.46 16.67
C PRO A 292 23.16 1.52 15.83
N GLN A 293 23.63 1.16 14.64
CA GLN A 293 22.83 0.37 13.71
C GLN A 293 23.70 -0.56 12.86
N ARG A 294 23.14 -1.72 12.50
CA ARG A 294 23.73 -2.67 11.55
C ARG A 294 23.48 -2.23 10.10
N ALA A 295 24.09 -2.92 9.13
CA ALA A 295 23.79 -2.72 7.72
C ALA A 295 22.30 -3.01 7.42
N ARG A 296 21.69 -2.21 6.53
CA ARG A 296 20.27 -2.32 6.16
C ARG A 296 19.98 -3.68 5.54
N GLN A 297 18.86 -4.29 5.94
CA GLN A 297 18.31 -5.51 5.32
C GLN A 297 16.83 -5.30 5.01
N PRO A 298 16.47 -4.49 3.99
CA PRO A 298 15.10 -4.06 3.76
C PRO A 298 14.10 -5.21 3.59
N GLY A 299 14.53 -6.35 3.05
CA GLY A 299 13.68 -7.55 2.93
C GLY A 299 13.23 -8.09 4.28
N TYR A 300 14.15 -8.22 5.24
CA TYR A 300 13.87 -8.67 6.60
C TYR A 300 13.14 -7.59 7.40
N GLU A 301 13.53 -6.33 7.26
CA GLU A 301 12.88 -5.19 7.93
C GLU A 301 11.37 -5.12 7.65
N ARG A 302 10.93 -5.37 6.40
CA ARG A 302 9.49 -5.34 6.05
C ARG A 302 8.67 -6.46 6.73
N LEU A 303 9.31 -7.52 7.20
CA LEU A 303 8.66 -8.62 7.95
C LEU A 303 8.36 -8.26 9.40
N LEU A 304 8.81 -7.09 9.87
CA LEU A 304 8.72 -6.71 11.28
C LEU A 304 7.73 -5.55 11.47
N ASP A 305 7.00 -5.55 12.58
CA ASP A 305 6.23 -4.41 13.05
C ASP A 305 7.13 -3.27 13.55
N HIS A 306 8.28 -3.58 14.17
CA HIS A 306 9.28 -2.58 14.60
C HIS A 306 10.65 -2.79 13.93
N PRO A 307 10.79 -2.47 12.63
CA PRO A 307 12.04 -2.69 11.91
C PRO A 307 13.25 -1.96 12.51
N ALA A 308 13.05 -0.79 13.13
CA ALA A 308 14.13 -0.05 13.78
C ALA A 308 14.71 -0.76 15.01
N ARG A 309 13.93 -1.56 15.74
CA ARG A 309 14.46 -2.33 16.89
C ARG A 309 15.41 -3.43 16.45
N TYR A 310 15.10 -4.06 15.31
CA TYR A 310 15.99 -5.00 14.66
C TYR A 310 17.27 -4.33 14.17
N LEU A 311 17.13 -3.22 13.42
CA LEU A 311 18.28 -2.56 12.82
C LEU A 311 19.24 -1.98 13.87
N CYS A 312 18.71 -1.47 14.99
CA CYS A 312 19.52 -0.90 16.07
C CYS A 312 19.95 -1.92 17.14
N ASP A 313 19.53 -3.18 17.05
CA ASP A 313 20.11 -4.24 17.86
C ASP A 313 21.43 -4.66 17.22
N LEU A 314 22.56 -4.51 17.91
CA LEU A 314 23.87 -4.98 17.42
C LEU A 314 24.21 -6.40 17.90
N SER A 315 23.48 -6.92 18.89
CA SER A 315 23.70 -8.24 19.48
C SER A 315 23.09 -9.40 18.68
N GLY A 316 22.19 -9.08 17.74
CA GLY A 316 21.48 -10.07 16.93
C GLY A 316 20.45 -10.89 17.70
N GLN A 317 20.09 -10.48 18.91
CA GLN A 317 19.14 -11.18 19.78
C GLN A 317 17.68 -10.79 19.52
N PHE A 318 17.42 -9.71 18.78
CA PHE A 318 16.06 -9.23 18.49
C PHE A 318 15.14 -10.34 17.94
N PRO A 319 15.51 -11.13 16.91
CA PRO A 319 14.63 -12.18 16.39
C PRO A 319 14.25 -13.23 17.44
N VAL A 320 15.22 -13.67 18.25
CA VAL A 320 15.01 -14.67 19.30
C VAL A 320 14.08 -14.14 20.39
N GLU A 321 14.27 -12.89 20.81
CA GLU A 321 13.40 -12.25 21.80
C GLU A 321 11.98 -12.07 21.26
N SER A 322 11.83 -11.58 20.02
CA SER A 322 10.52 -11.43 19.38
C SER A 322 9.76 -12.76 19.30
N PHE A 323 10.44 -13.84 18.94
CA PHE A 323 9.81 -15.16 18.87
C PHE A 323 9.48 -15.74 20.25
N ARG A 324 10.33 -15.51 21.25
CA ARG A 324 10.05 -15.85 22.66
C ARG A 324 8.81 -15.11 23.17
N GLN A 325 8.70 -13.81 22.90
CA GLN A 325 7.55 -12.98 23.27
C GLN A 325 6.27 -13.48 22.59
N ALA A 326 6.33 -13.78 21.29
CA ALA A 326 5.20 -14.34 20.55
C ALA A 326 4.70 -15.67 21.13
N LYS A 327 5.62 -16.59 21.47
CA LYS A 327 5.27 -17.86 22.15
C LYS A 327 4.66 -17.64 23.53
N ALA A 328 5.20 -16.70 24.31
CA ALA A 328 4.66 -16.36 25.62
C ALA A 328 3.23 -15.78 25.52
N PHE A 329 3.01 -14.89 24.55
CA PHE A 329 1.69 -14.34 24.24
C PHE A 329 0.69 -15.45 23.87
N LEU A 330 1.04 -16.34 22.93
CA LEU A 330 0.18 -17.45 22.52
C LEU A 330 -0.13 -18.41 23.68
N ALA A 331 0.85 -18.70 24.55
CA ALA A 331 0.64 -19.52 25.74
C ALA A 331 -0.35 -18.88 26.75
N GLN A 332 -0.38 -17.56 26.84
CA GLN A 332 -1.36 -16.83 27.64
C GLN A 332 -2.73 -16.80 26.96
N ALA A 333 -2.78 -16.54 25.67
CA ALA A 333 -4.01 -16.51 24.88
C ALA A 333 -4.72 -17.88 24.90
N ALA A 334 -3.96 -18.98 24.86
CA ALA A 334 -4.47 -20.34 25.00
C ALA A 334 -5.18 -20.62 26.34
N ARG A 335 -5.01 -19.77 27.36
CA ARG A 335 -5.74 -19.82 28.65
C ARG A 335 -7.04 -19.01 28.63
N GLY A 336 -7.38 -18.38 27.50
CA GLY A 336 -8.57 -17.54 27.32
C GLY A 336 -8.48 -16.19 28.04
N THR A 337 -7.29 -15.80 28.51
CA THR A 337 -7.04 -14.56 29.24
C THR A 337 -6.47 -13.49 28.32
N ALA A 338 -7.01 -12.27 28.38
CA ALA A 338 -6.44 -11.12 27.69
C ALA A 338 -4.97 -10.93 28.09
N ALA A 339 -4.06 -11.01 27.13
CA ALA A 339 -2.69 -10.62 27.32
C ALA A 339 -2.59 -9.09 27.27
N GLN A 340 -1.75 -8.52 28.14
CA GLN A 340 -1.37 -7.12 28.00
C GLN A 340 -0.49 -7.00 26.75
N ASP A 341 -0.84 -6.09 25.86
CA ASP A 341 0.07 -5.66 24.80
C ASP A 341 1.08 -4.71 25.43
N ASP A 342 2.33 -5.15 25.56
CA ASP A 342 3.44 -4.31 26.03
C ASP A 342 4.04 -3.48 24.90
N GLY A 343 3.42 -3.48 23.71
CA GLY A 343 3.89 -2.81 22.51
C GLY A 343 4.98 -3.59 21.78
N ALA A 344 5.58 -4.63 22.38
CA ALA A 344 6.76 -5.29 21.85
C ALA A 344 6.47 -6.44 20.87
N LEU A 345 5.22 -6.90 20.80
CA LEU A 345 4.84 -8.09 20.02
C LEU A 345 5.01 -7.89 18.51
N GLU A 346 5.73 -8.81 17.88
CA GLU A 346 5.90 -8.93 16.42
C GLU A 346 4.89 -9.96 15.88
N LEU A 347 3.93 -9.53 15.05
CA LEU A 347 2.86 -10.41 14.59
C LEU A 347 3.32 -11.46 13.58
N THR A 348 4.43 -11.23 12.87
CA THR A 348 5.00 -12.29 12.02
C THR A 348 5.60 -13.40 12.87
N ALA A 349 6.23 -13.07 14.00
CA ALA A 349 6.70 -14.06 14.95
C ALA A 349 5.53 -14.85 15.55
N MET A 350 4.41 -14.18 15.82
CA MET A 350 3.16 -14.84 16.23
C MET A 350 2.60 -15.76 15.13
N ALA A 351 2.63 -15.34 13.87
CA ALA A 351 2.16 -16.13 12.74
C ALA A 351 2.95 -17.43 12.61
N ASP A 352 4.28 -17.33 12.61
CA ASP A 352 5.18 -18.47 12.49
C ASP A 352 5.10 -19.39 13.71
N ALA A 353 5.01 -18.83 14.92
CA ALA A 353 4.83 -19.61 16.14
C ALA A 353 3.50 -20.36 16.15
N LEU A 354 2.43 -19.73 15.64
CA LEU A 354 1.11 -20.35 15.53
C LEU A 354 1.10 -21.43 14.44
N LEU A 355 1.68 -21.16 13.27
CA LEU A 355 1.82 -22.13 12.17
C LEU A 355 2.57 -23.39 12.64
N ALA A 356 3.70 -23.22 13.33
CA ALA A 356 4.48 -24.32 13.88
C ALA A 356 3.73 -25.15 14.95
N SER A 357 2.69 -24.57 15.57
CA SER A 357 1.85 -25.28 16.56
C SER A 357 0.70 -26.08 15.93
N LEU A 358 0.38 -25.82 14.66
CA LEU A 358 -0.69 -26.49 13.93
C LEU A 358 -0.11 -27.68 13.13
N PRO A 359 -0.89 -28.75 12.88
CA PRO A 359 -0.42 -29.81 11.99
C PRO A 359 -0.28 -29.29 10.56
N ALA A 360 0.69 -29.85 9.83
CA ALA A 360 0.88 -29.61 8.40
C ALA A 360 -0.39 -30.01 7.60
N GLU A 361 -0.76 -29.21 6.59
CA GLU A 361 -1.90 -29.53 5.73
C GLU A 361 -1.53 -30.56 4.65
N THR A 362 -0.25 -30.63 4.26
CA THR A 362 0.28 -31.61 3.29
C THR A 362 1.65 -32.15 3.70
N GLN A 363 2.05 -33.32 3.16
CA GLN A 363 3.33 -33.98 3.49
C GLN A 363 4.59 -33.22 3.03
N ASP A 364 4.45 -32.24 2.11
CA ASP A 364 5.56 -31.45 1.56
C ASP A 364 5.67 -30.03 2.18
N GLU A 365 4.77 -29.63 3.08
CA GLU A 365 4.80 -28.32 3.76
C GLU A 365 5.70 -28.34 5.01
N THR A 366 7.00 -28.57 4.85
CA THR A 366 7.97 -28.19 5.89
C THR A 366 8.36 -26.74 5.64
N VAL A 367 7.62 -25.78 6.21
CA VAL A 367 8.04 -24.38 6.21
C VAL A 367 9.13 -24.25 7.27
N ASP A 368 10.38 -24.05 6.83
CA ASP A 368 11.52 -23.81 7.72
C ASP A 368 11.49 -22.38 8.29
N THR A 369 10.49 -22.12 9.15
CA THR A 369 10.36 -20.85 9.88
C THR A 369 11.43 -20.68 10.95
N ASP A 370 12.12 -21.75 11.33
CA ASP A 370 13.12 -21.76 12.40
C ASP A 370 14.36 -20.95 12.02
N THR A 371 14.67 -20.79 10.73
CA THR A 371 15.81 -19.96 10.27
C THR A 371 15.56 -18.46 10.46
N LEU A 372 14.32 -17.99 10.32
CA LEU A 372 13.98 -16.55 10.39
C LEU A 372 14.21 -15.98 11.80
N TRP A 373 13.93 -16.77 12.85
CA TRP A 373 13.92 -16.32 14.24
C TRP A 373 15.15 -16.75 15.05
N GLN A 374 16.21 -17.19 14.38
CA GLN A 374 17.50 -17.50 15.01
C GLN A 374 18.26 -16.22 15.38
N ALA A 375 19.17 -16.36 16.35
CA ALA A 375 20.10 -15.28 16.68
C ALA A 375 20.95 -14.97 15.45
N GLN A 376 20.97 -13.70 15.08
CA GLN A 376 21.87 -13.24 14.02
C GLN A 376 23.27 -13.01 14.59
N PRO A 377 24.32 -13.03 13.75
CA PRO A 377 25.65 -12.64 14.18
C PRO A 377 25.66 -11.25 14.82
N ASN A 378 26.58 -11.04 15.76
CA ASN A 378 26.87 -9.70 16.24
C ASN A 378 27.29 -8.82 15.06
N ALA A 379 26.75 -7.61 15.01
CA ALA A 379 27.04 -6.65 13.96
C ALA A 379 27.84 -5.48 14.54
N ASP A 380 28.78 -4.97 13.76
CA ASP A 380 29.43 -3.70 14.05
C ASP A 380 28.49 -2.54 13.70
N ASP A 381 28.71 -1.41 14.37
CA ASP A 381 27.99 -0.19 14.05
C ASP A 381 28.55 0.48 12.79
N VAL A 382 27.77 0.46 11.72
CA VAL A 382 28.14 1.02 10.40
C VAL A 382 28.38 2.54 10.45
N LEU A 383 27.95 3.23 11.50
CA LEU A 383 28.19 4.67 11.70
C LEU A 383 29.51 4.99 12.40
N THR A 384 30.27 3.99 12.85
CA THR A 384 31.48 4.20 13.68
C THR A 384 32.46 5.18 13.02
N LEU A 385 32.81 4.94 11.76
CA LEU A 385 33.74 5.79 11.02
C LEU A 385 33.18 7.21 10.85
N ALA A 386 31.91 7.34 10.46
CA ALA A 386 31.23 8.62 10.30
C ALA A 386 31.22 9.44 11.60
N ARG A 387 31.01 8.81 12.75
CA ARG A 387 31.08 9.48 14.06
C ARG A 387 32.48 9.95 14.41
N GLN A 388 33.51 9.15 14.14
CA GLN A 388 34.92 9.53 14.35
C GLN A 388 35.31 10.74 13.49
N ARG A 389 34.82 10.76 12.24
CA ARG A 389 34.99 11.84 11.28
C ARG A 389 34.10 13.06 11.56
N GLN A 390 33.18 12.96 12.51
CA GLN A 390 32.22 14.00 12.91
C GLN A 390 31.40 14.57 11.73
N VAL A 391 31.04 13.71 10.76
CA VAL A 391 30.20 14.12 9.63
C VAL A 391 28.74 14.31 10.05
N CYS A 392 27.96 14.96 9.19
CA CYS A 392 26.54 15.20 9.43
C CYS A 392 25.65 14.15 8.75
N GLY A 393 24.41 14.04 9.20
CA GLY A 393 23.31 13.35 8.53
C GLY A 393 22.28 14.36 8.03
N VAL A 394 21.58 14.01 6.96
CA VAL A 394 20.38 14.70 6.48
C VAL A 394 19.25 13.70 6.36
N LEU A 395 18.06 14.07 6.83
CA LEU A 395 16.90 13.18 6.78
C LEU A 395 16.09 13.40 5.50
N LEU A 396 15.93 12.33 4.72
CA LEU A 396 15.17 12.25 3.47
C LEU A 396 13.96 11.32 3.64
N ASP A 397 13.00 11.37 2.72
CA ASP A 397 11.83 10.49 2.75
C ASP A 397 12.09 9.17 2.00
N ASP A 398 11.62 8.04 2.55
CA ASP A 398 11.52 6.74 1.88
C ASP A 398 10.06 6.23 1.91
N ALA A 399 9.19 7.00 1.25
CA ALA A 399 7.77 6.69 1.19
C ALA A 399 7.49 5.35 0.49
N CYS A 400 8.33 4.94 -0.46
CA CYS A 400 8.18 3.67 -1.17
C CYS A 400 8.34 2.47 -0.20
N PHE A 401 9.39 2.47 0.61
CA PHE A 401 9.54 1.46 1.67
C PHE A 401 8.35 1.48 2.62
N ARG A 402 7.89 2.67 3.03
CA ARG A 402 6.78 2.81 3.96
C ARG A 402 5.48 2.20 3.43
N LEU A 403 5.11 2.46 2.17
CA LEU A 403 3.91 1.88 1.56
C LEU A 403 4.01 0.35 1.47
N ARG A 404 5.15 -0.19 1.01
CA ARG A 404 5.35 -1.64 0.93
C ARG A 404 5.35 -2.32 2.29
N HIS A 405 5.99 -1.71 3.29
CA HIS A 405 6.01 -2.21 4.66
C HIS A 405 4.58 -2.33 5.21
N LEU A 406 3.80 -1.25 5.19
CA LEU A 406 2.43 -1.25 5.71
C LEU A 406 1.52 -2.22 4.96
N ARG A 407 1.62 -2.28 3.62
CA ARG A 407 0.89 -3.25 2.81
C ARG A 407 1.24 -4.69 3.21
N GLN A 408 2.53 -5.01 3.31
CA GLN A 408 3.00 -6.34 3.69
C GLN A 408 2.51 -6.74 5.09
N ARG A 409 2.44 -5.79 6.03
CA ARG A 409 1.84 -6.06 7.35
C ARG A 409 0.37 -6.44 7.26
N ILE A 410 -0.41 -5.73 6.45
CA ILE A 410 -1.83 -6.06 6.23
C ILE A 410 -1.98 -7.47 5.64
N ASP A 411 -1.12 -7.84 4.68
CA ASP A 411 -1.11 -9.19 4.10
C ASP A 411 -0.80 -10.27 5.17
N THR A 412 0.17 -10.03 6.07
CA THR A 412 0.45 -10.91 7.22
C THR A 412 -0.75 -11.02 8.18
N TYR A 413 -1.47 -9.93 8.43
CA TYR A 413 -2.66 -9.97 9.29
C TYR A 413 -3.79 -10.83 8.71
N GLN A 414 -3.98 -10.82 7.39
CA GLN A 414 -4.94 -11.71 6.72
C GLN A 414 -4.57 -13.19 6.92
N GLN A 415 -3.28 -13.52 6.76
CA GLN A 415 -2.78 -14.88 7.00
C GLN A 415 -3.01 -15.30 8.46
N LEU A 416 -2.73 -14.41 9.41
CA LEU A 416 -2.98 -14.64 10.83
C LEU A 416 -4.44 -14.92 11.15
N PHE A 417 -5.40 -14.25 10.51
CA PHE A 417 -6.82 -14.58 10.68
C PHE A 417 -7.13 -16.01 10.25
N GLY A 418 -6.58 -16.46 9.12
CA GLY A 418 -6.67 -17.85 8.67
C GLY A 418 -6.09 -18.84 9.69
N LEU A 419 -4.90 -18.54 10.23
CA LEU A 419 -4.26 -19.38 11.25
C LEU A 419 -5.07 -19.41 12.57
N CYS A 420 -5.62 -18.28 13.01
CA CYS A 420 -6.49 -18.21 14.18
C CYS A 420 -7.77 -19.03 13.97
N ALA A 421 -8.35 -19.00 12.78
CA ALA A 421 -9.51 -19.81 12.44
C ALA A 421 -9.20 -21.31 12.49
N ARG A 422 -8.06 -21.73 11.90
CA ARG A 422 -7.56 -23.11 11.99
C ARG A 422 -7.35 -23.54 13.44
N LEU A 423 -6.78 -22.68 14.28
CA LEU A 423 -6.63 -22.96 15.72
C LEU A 423 -7.98 -23.17 16.40
N ALA A 424 -8.95 -22.28 16.15
CA ALA A 424 -10.26 -22.33 16.77
C ALA A 424 -11.06 -23.57 16.35
N ILE A 425 -11.05 -23.95 15.06
CA ILE A 425 -11.78 -25.12 14.52
C ILE A 425 -11.36 -26.43 15.18
N ARG A 426 -10.12 -26.53 15.69
CA ARG A 426 -9.63 -27.71 16.40
C ARG A 426 -10.25 -27.89 17.79
N GLN A 427 -10.91 -26.88 18.32
CA GLN A 427 -11.49 -26.93 19.65
C GLN A 427 -12.82 -27.70 19.62
N PRO A 428 -13.06 -28.67 20.54
CA PRO A 428 -14.24 -29.54 20.51
C PRO A 428 -15.59 -28.80 20.50
N HIS A 429 -15.63 -27.61 21.08
CA HIS A 429 -16.85 -26.80 21.22
C HIS A 429 -16.83 -25.52 20.39
N HIS A 430 -15.97 -25.43 19.37
CA HIS A 430 -15.80 -24.24 18.51
C HIS A 430 -17.12 -23.67 18.00
N ALA A 431 -17.94 -24.48 17.31
CA ALA A 431 -19.17 -24.02 16.69
C ALA A 431 -20.16 -23.43 17.70
N SER A 432 -20.35 -24.11 18.84
CA SER A 432 -21.21 -23.63 19.93
C SER A 432 -20.66 -22.36 20.57
N ALA A 433 -19.33 -22.31 20.80
CA ALA A 433 -18.68 -21.13 21.37
C ALA A 433 -18.76 -19.93 20.44
N LEU A 434 -18.62 -20.11 19.13
CA LEU A 434 -18.76 -19.05 18.12
C LEU A 434 -20.17 -18.46 18.12
N LEU A 435 -21.21 -19.30 18.20
CA LEU A 435 -22.59 -18.83 18.32
C LEU A 435 -22.80 -18.03 19.61
N VAL A 436 -22.26 -18.50 20.74
CA VAL A 436 -22.33 -17.77 22.02
C VAL A 436 -21.56 -16.45 21.94
N GLN A 437 -20.37 -16.46 21.33
CA GLN A 437 -19.53 -15.28 21.16
C GLN A 437 -20.19 -14.21 20.27
N GLN A 438 -20.94 -14.59 19.24
CA GLN A 438 -21.61 -13.64 18.35
C GLN A 438 -22.99 -13.17 18.86
N LEU A 439 -23.73 -14.05 19.56
CA LEU A 439 -25.13 -13.78 19.91
C LEU A 439 -25.33 -13.42 21.38
N VAL A 440 -24.44 -13.83 22.28
CA VAL A 440 -24.63 -13.70 23.73
C VAL A 440 -23.59 -12.76 24.35
N VAL A 441 -22.32 -12.91 24.00
CA VAL A 441 -21.23 -12.11 24.60
C VAL A 441 -21.35 -10.60 24.31
N PRO A 442 -21.78 -10.11 23.15
CA PRO A 442 -21.84 -8.67 22.88
C PRO A 442 -22.94 -8.00 23.70
N ARG A 443 -22.65 -6.82 24.28
CA ARG A 443 -23.63 -6.02 25.04
C ARG A 443 -24.73 -5.43 24.15
N SER A 444 -24.41 -5.19 22.89
CA SER A 444 -25.33 -4.69 21.89
C SER A 444 -25.10 -5.40 20.57
N ILE A 445 -26.17 -5.60 19.81
CA ILE A 445 -26.11 -6.14 18.45
C ILE A 445 -26.80 -5.12 17.54
N ARG A 446 -26.06 -4.59 16.56
CA ARG A 446 -26.56 -3.56 15.61
C ARG A 446 -27.15 -2.33 16.32
N GLY A 447 -26.47 -1.86 17.37
CA GLY A 447 -26.86 -0.65 18.12
C GLY A 447 -28.04 -0.81 19.07
N LYS A 448 -28.62 -2.01 19.20
CA LYS A 448 -29.66 -2.32 20.20
C LYS A 448 -29.06 -3.13 21.33
N GLU A 449 -29.52 -2.90 22.56
CA GLU A 449 -29.15 -3.72 23.71
C GLU A 449 -29.42 -5.20 23.41
N ASN A 450 -28.46 -6.06 23.71
CA ASN A 450 -28.58 -7.49 23.47
C ASN A 450 -29.28 -8.15 24.67
N PRO A 451 -30.55 -8.60 24.54
CA PRO A 451 -31.28 -9.21 25.66
C PRO A 451 -30.63 -10.52 26.12
N LEU A 452 -29.88 -11.19 25.25
CA LEU A 452 -29.17 -12.42 25.60
C LEU A 452 -27.94 -12.16 26.47
N HIS A 453 -27.36 -10.95 26.43
CA HIS A 453 -26.16 -10.62 27.19
C HIS A 453 -26.33 -10.77 28.69
N ALA A 454 -27.54 -10.52 29.22
CA ALA A 454 -27.85 -10.74 30.64
C ALA A 454 -27.53 -12.17 31.11
N THR A 455 -27.55 -13.15 30.21
CA THR A 455 -27.20 -14.55 30.53
C THR A 455 -25.69 -14.75 30.78
N MET A 456 -24.82 -13.84 30.35
CA MET A 456 -23.37 -13.87 30.65
C MET A 456 -23.10 -13.79 32.16
N ALA A 457 -23.99 -13.18 32.94
CA ALA A 457 -23.88 -13.15 34.39
C ALA A 457 -23.95 -14.55 35.02
N LYS A 458 -24.56 -15.53 34.33
CA LYS A 458 -24.65 -16.93 34.79
C LYS A 458 -23.40 -17.75 34.49
N LEU A 459 -22.50 -17.25 33.63
CA LEU A 459 -21.24 -17.92 33.29
C LEU A 459 -20.13 -17.47 34.24
N HIS A 460 -19.55 -18.44 34.95
CA HIS A 460 -18.32 -18.23 35.71
C HIS A 460 -17.12 -18.02 34.78
N GLU A 461 -16.05 -17.47 35.33
CA GLU A 461 -14.84 -17.12 34.58
C GLU A 461 -14.25 -18.27 33.74
N PRO A 462 -14.19 -19.54 34.21
CA PRO A 462 -13.72 -20.64 33.36
C PRO A 462 -14.55 -20.83 32.09
N GLY A 463 -15.88 -20.65 32.15
CA GLY A 463 -16.74 -20.72 30.98
C GLY A 463 -16.51 -19.55 30.02
N ARG A 464 -16.25 -18.35 30.55
CA ARG A 464 -15.89 -17.17 29.73
C ARG A 464 -14.54 -17.37 29.03
N ARG A 465 -13.54 -17.90 29.74
CA ARG A 465 -12.24 -18.27 29.16
C ARG A 465 -12.39 -19.35 28.08
N ALA A 466 -13.23 -20.35 28.31
CA ALA A 466 -13.52 -21.40 27.33
C ALA A 466 -14.12 -20.83 26.03
N ILE A 467 -14.99 -19.82 26.10
CA ILE A 467 -15.49 -19.12 24.92
C ILE A 467 -14.33 -18.48 24.15
N ASN A 468 -13.47 -17.72 24.84
CA ASN A 468 -12.31 -17.07 24.21
C ASN A 468 -11.37 -18.10 23.54
N GLN A 469 -11.07 -19.21 24.22
CA GLN A 469 -10.24 -20.31 23.72
C GLN A 469 -10.82 -20.97 22.47
N CYS A 470 -12.12 -21.31 22.51
CA CYS A 470 -12.80 -21.99 21.41
C CYS A 470 -12.99 -21.11 20.17
N THR A 471 -12.74 -19.80 20.28
CA THR A 471 -12.94 -18.82 19.20
C THR A 471 -11.66 -18.06 18.82
N ALA A 472 -10.53 -18.38 19.46
CA ALA A 472 -9.26 -17.65 19.35
C ALA A 472 -9.43 -16.13 19.52
N THR A 473 -10.31 -15.71 20.43
CA THR A 473 -10.73 -14.30 20.54
C THR A 473 -9.58 -13.38 20.94
N VAL A 474 -8.67 -13.83 21.81
CA VAL A 474 -7.56 -12.99 22.31
C VAL A 474 -6.56 -12.70 21.19
N GLU A 475 -6.21 -13.74 20.43
CA GLU A 475 -5.33 -13.68 19.27
C GLU A 475 -5.93 -12.77 18.19
N ARG A 476 -7.17 -13.04 17.80
CA ARG A 476 -7.89 -12.26 16.77
C ARG A 476 -8.04 -10.79 17.17
N ALA A 477 -8.39 -10.50 18.42
CA ALA A 477 -8.51 -9.12 18.89
C ALA A 477 -7.19 -8.35 18.78
N MET A 478 -6.04 -9.01 18.93
CA MET A 478 -4.74 -8.40 18.69
C MET A 478 -4.55 -8.03 17.22
N VAL A 479 -4.82 -8.98 16.31
CA VAL A 479 -4.72 -8.76 14.85
C VAL A 479 -5.65 -7.63 14.40
N TRP A 480 -6.88 -7.56 14.90
CA TRP A 480 -7.84 -6.48 14.60
C TRP A 480 -7.27 -5.10 14.93
N ARG A 481 -6.75 -4.93 16.16
CA ARG A 481 -6.20 -3.63 16.61
C ARG A 481 -5.06 -3.16 15.72
N HIS A 482 -4.15 -4.06 15.37
CA HIS A 482 -2.99 -3.73 14.55
C HIS A 482 -3.37 -3.48 13.10
N MET A 483 -4.28 -4.28 12.53
CA MET A 483 -4.77 -4.06 11.18
C MET A 483 -5.40 -2.68 11.02
N ILE A 484 -6.26 -2.27 11.97
CA ILE A 484 -6.86 -0.93 11.96
C ILE A 484 -5.78 0.17 12.03
N GLY A 485 -4.86 0.09 13.00
CA GLY A 485 -3.79 1.09 13.15
C GLY A 485 -2.86 1.18 11.94
N THR A 486 -2.52 0.05 11.33
CA THR A 486 -1.70 -0.01 10.11
C THR A 486 -2.44 0.58 8.91
N GLN A 487 -3.75 0.29 8.75
CA GLN A 487 -4.57 0.88 7.68
C GLN A 487 -4.71 2.39 7.81
N ASP A 488 -4.97 2.89 9.02
CA ASP A 488 -5.03 4.33 9.29
C ASP A 488 -3.71 5.02 8.94
N THR A 489 -2.59 4.38 9.29
CA THR A 489 -1.26 4.88 8.97
C THR A 489 -0.99 4.85 7.46
N LEU A 490 -1.46 3.81 6.75
CA LEU A 490 -1.35 3.72 5.29
C LEU A 490 -2.14 4.83 4.58
N VAL A 491 -3.36 5.12 5.05
CA VAL A 491 -4.16 6.25 4.56
C VAL A 491 -3.46 7.58 4.81
N ALA A 492 -2.89 7.78 6.00
CA ALA A 492 -2.16 9.00 6.34
C ALA A 492 -0.94 9.18 5.43
N THR A 493 -0.18 8.12 5.14
CA THR A 493 0.96 8.15 4.23
C THR A 493 0.54 8.48 2.78
N LEU A 494 -0.54 7.89 2.27
CA LEU A 494 -1.05 8.15 0.91
C LEU A 494 -1.56 9.59 0.69
N LYS A 495 -1.93 10.29 1.77
CA LYS A 495 -2.35 11.71 1.71
C LYS A 495 -1.17 12.69 1.64
N GLN A 496 0.05 12.26 1.91
CA GLN A 496 1.21 13.15 1.92
C GLN A 496 1.64 13.50 0.48
N ALA A 497 1.87 14.79 0.21
CA ALA A 497 2.28 15.27 -1.11
C ALA A 497 3.60 14.63 -1.58
N GLY A 498 4.57 14.44 -0.69
CA GLY A 498 5.83 13.76 -0.99
C GLY A 498 5.63 12.30 -1.41
N THR A 499 4.69 11.58 -0.79
CA THR A 499 4.32 10.21 -1.19
C THR A 499 3.71 10.19 -2.59
N VAL A 500 2.80 11.12 -2.91
CA VAL A 500 2.20 11.23 -4.24
C VAL A 500 3.28 11.50 -5.30
N GLN A 501 4.24 12.39 -5.01
CA GLN A 501 5.37 12.63 -5.92
C GLN A 501 6.33 11.44 -6.02
N MET A 502 6.51 10.65 -4.96
CA MET A 502 7.27 9.40 -5.03
C MET A 502 6.54 8.37 -5.91
N LEU A 503 5.21 8.26 -5.82
CA LEU A 503 4.44 7.42 -6.75
C LEU A 503 4.60 7.88 -8.20
N ALA A 504 4.63 9.20 -8.44
CA ALA A 504 4.90 9.74 -9.76
C ALA A 504 6.28 9.35 -10.30
N ASP A 505 7.28 9.13 -9.44
CA ASP A 505 8.60 8.62 -9.85
C ASP A 505 8.47 7.24 -10.50
N HIS A 506 7.75 6.31 -9.85
CA HIS A 506 7.50 4.96 -10.35
C HIS A 506 6.59 4.95 -11.57
N LEU A 507 5.54 5.76 -11.57
CA LEU A 507 4.58 5.85 -12.68
C LEU A 507 5.11 6.60 -13.90
N SER A 508 6.29 7.21 -13.79
CA SER A 508 7.04 7.81 -14.90
C SER A 508 8.08 6.87 -15.52
N LEU A 509 8.20 5.63 -15.05
CA LEU A 509 9.00 4.58 -15.73
C LEU A 509 8.32 4.12 -17.01
N ASP A 510 9.03 3.47 -17.92
CA ASP A 510 8.46 2.92 -19.17
C ASP A 510 8.49 1.38 -19.18
N GLY A 511 7.76 0.77 -20.11
CA GLY A 511 7.71 -0.67 -20.30
C GLY A 511 7.10 -1.41 -19.11
N PHE A 512 7.63 -2.59 -18.81
CA PHE A 512 7.03 -3.48 -17.80
C PHE A 512 7.15 -2.92 -16.39
N ALA A 513 8.15 -2.07 -16.12
CA ALA A 513 8.27 -1.40 -14.83
C ALA A 513 7.08 -0.47 -14.55
N TYR A 514 6.49 0.15 -15.58
CA TYR A 514 5.25 0.92 -15.44
C TYR A 514 4.06 0.05 -15.08
N VAL A 515 3.89 -1.08 -15.78
CA VAL A 515 2.82 -2.07 -15.50
C VAL A 515 2.92 -2.55 -14.05
N ALA A 516 4.14 -2.89 -13.61
CA ALA A 516 4.39 -3.36 -12.26
C ALA A 516 4.11 -2.28 -11.19
N ALA A 517 4.52 -1.04 -11.41
CA ALA A 517 4.22 0.07 -10.52
C ALA A 517 2.71 0.32 -10.40
N MET A 518 1.97 0.30 -11.52
CA MET A 518 0.51 0.43 -11.52
C MET A 518 -0.17 -0.73 -10.79
N TYR A 519 0.31 -1.97 -11.00
CA TYR A 519 -0.21 -3.15 -10.33
C TYR A 519 0.01 -3.07 -8.81
N GLU A 520 1.21 -2.74 -8.35
CA GLU A 520 1.51 -2.62 -6.92
C GLU A 520 0.74 -1.48 -6.24
N LEU A 521 0.58 -0.33 -6.91
CA LEU A 521 -0.26 0.75 -6.42
C LEU A 521 -1.74 0.34 -6.33
N SER A 522 -2.26 -0.35 -7.35
CA SER A 522 -3.66 -0.84 -7.35
C SER A 522 -3.92 -1.78 -6.17
N ARG A 523 -2.99 -2.71 -5.88
CA ARG A 523 -3.07 -3.62 -4.74
C ARG A 523 -3.02 -2.88 -3.42
N THR A 524 -2.13 -1.88 -3.30
CA THR A 524 -2.02 -1.05 -2.10
C THR A 524 -3.31 -0.30 -1.81
N LEU A 525 -4.02 0.20 -2.83
CA LEU A 525 -5.31 0.85 -2.64
C LEU A 525 -6.43 -0.12 -2.27
N ALA A 526 -6.39 -1.35 -2.81
CA ALA A 526 -7.34 -2.39 -2.43
C ALA A 526 -7.23 -2.77 -0.95
N THR A 527 -6.02 -2.84 -0.39
CA THR A 527 -5.82 -3.17 1.04
C THR A 527 -6.29 -2.07 2.00
N VAL A 528 -6.31 -0.81 1.55
CA VAL A 528 -6.84 0.33 2.33
C VAL A 528 -8.33 0.20 2.59
N ALA A 529 -9.10 -0.35 1.65
CA ALA A 529 -10.56 -0.45 1.76
C ALA A 529 -11.07 -1.69 2.52
N LEU A 530 -10.17 -2.60 2.91
CA LEU A 530 -10.52 -3.77 3.72
C LEU A 530 -10.98 -3.34 5.11
N VAL A 531 -11.91 -4.09 5.68
CA VAL A 531 -12.23 -4.04 7.11
C VAL A 531 -11.88 -5.39 7.73
N PRO A 532 -11.48 -5.45 9.01
CA PRO A 532 -11.12 -6.71 9.66
C PRO A 532 -12.15 -7.84 9.46
N SER A 533 -13.46 -7.56 9.51
CA SER A 533 -14.48 -8.61 9.29
C SER A 533 -14.53 -9.18 7.88
N ASN A 534 -14.01 -8.47 6.87
CA ASN A 534 -13.93 -9.01 5.50
C ASN A 534 -12.91 -10.13 5.39
N VAL A 535 -11.94 -10.18 6.31
CA VAL A 535 -10.80 -11.11 6.28
C VAL A 535 -10.72 -12.02 7.51
N ASP A 536 -11.46 -11.72 8.57
CA ASP A 536 -11.66 -12.59 9.73
C ASP A 536 -12.88 -13.53 9.51
N PRO A 537 -12.66 -14.82 9.20
CA PRO A 537 -13.75 -15.75 8.89
C PRO A 537 -14.66 -16.05 10.08
N LEU A 538 -14.24 -15.71 11.30
CA LEU A 538 -14.99 -15.96 12.53
C LEU A 538 -15.69 -14.71 13.08
N ALA A 539 -15.67 -13.57 12.37
CA ALA A 539 -16.39 -12.34 12.73
C ALA A 539 -17.32 -11.80 11.61
N PRO A 540 -18.19 -12.64 10.99
CA PRO A 540 -19.11 -12.20 9.94
C PRO A 540 -20.12 -11.12 10.39
N SER A 541 -20.31 -10.94 11.71
CA SER A 541 -21.17 -9.92 12.30
C SER A 541 -20.51 -8.54 12.40
N GLY A 542 -19.20 -8.43 12.17
CA GLY A 542 -18.44 -7.18 12.26
C GLY A 542 -17.98 -6.82 13.68
N ASP A 543 -18.08 -7.74 14.64
CA ASP A 543 -17.72 -7.53 16.03
C ASP A 543 -16.98 -8.72 16.65
N ILE A 544 -16.07 -8.41 17.57
CA ILE A 544 -15.35 -9.37 18.39
C ILE A 544 -15.35 -8.85 19.83
N VAL A 545 -15.83 -9.67 20.77
CA VAL A 545 -15.91 -9.28 22.18
C VAL A 545 -15.23 -10.32 23.04
N ASP A 546 -14.29 -9.86 23.86
CA ASP A 546 -13.65 -10.70 24.86
C ASP A 546 -14.68 -11.07 25.94
N ALA A 547 -14.95 -12.36 26.08
CA ALA A 547 -15.95 -12.87 27.02
C ALA A 547 -15.57 -12.67 28.50
N VAL A 548 -14.28 -12.52 28.82
CA VAL A 548 -13.76 -12.32 30.17
C VAL A 548 -13.81 -10.84 30.54
N THR A 549 -13.21 -9.97 29.72
CA THR A 549 -13.12 -8.52 30.01
C THR A 549 -14.37 -7.75 29.59
N GLY A 550 -15.15 -8.27 28.66
CA GLY A 550 -16.30 -7.59 28.05
C GLY A 550 -15.91 -6.45 27.09
N ILE A 551 -14.61 -6.29 26.80
CA ILE A 551 -14.11 -5.28 25.86
C ILE A 551 -14.33 -5.80 24.44
N GLY A 552 -15.05 -5.02 23.63
CA GLY A 552 -15.30 -5.31 22.23
C GLY A 552 -14.41 -4.50 21.28
N LEU A 553 -14.18 -5.05 20.09
CA LEU A 553 -13.78 -4.33 18.90
C LEU A 553 -14.89 -4.53 17.87
N TRP A 554 -15.16 -3.49 17.09
CA TRP A 554 -16.21 -3.50 16.08
C TRP A 554 -15.75 -2.73 14.87
N ASP A 555 -16.22 -3.16 13.72
CA ASP A 555 -16.05 -2.38 12.50
C ASP A 555 -16.81 -1.07 12.62
N GLN A 556 -16.19 -0.01 12.11
CA GLN A 556 -16.91 1.21 11.83
C GLN A 556 -17.86 0.96 10.67
N ALA A 557 -19.03 1.62 10.66
CA ALA A 557 -19.98 1.51 9.55
C ALA A 557 -19.34 1.88 8.20
N VAL A 558 -18.37 2.79 8.22
CA VAL A 558 -17.46 3.11 7.11
C VAL A 558 -16.07 3.30 7.69
N SER A 559 -15.06 2.63 7.15
CA SER A 559 -13.68 2.81 7.60
C SER A 559 -13.06 4.12 7.05
N PRO A 560 -12.02 4.67 7.68
CA PRO A 560 -11.26 5.80 7.13
C PRO A 560 -10.69 5.50 5.74
N GLY A 561 -10.28 4.26 5.50
CA GLY A 561 -9.79 3.80 4.21
C GLY A 561 -10.88 3.76 3.13
N GLN A 562 -12.08 3.25 3.45
CA GLN A 562 -13.23 3.31 2.54
C GLN A 562 -13.64 4.75 2.23
N THR A 563 -13.66 5.62 3.25
CA THR A 563 -13.93 7.05 3.07
C THR A 563 -12.92 7.70 2.13
N PHE A 564 -11.63 7.46 2.37
CA PHE A 564 -10.54 7.96 1.54
C PHE A 564 -10.66 7.47 0.09
N LEU A 565 -10.86 6.17 -0.12
CA LEU A 565 -10.91 5.60 -1.46
C LEU A 565 -12.13 6.06 -2.25
N ASN A 566 -13.30 6.14 -1.63
CA ASN A 566 -14.50 6.66 -2.30
C ASN A 566 -14.35 8.14 -2.69
N ALA A 567 -13.72 8.95 -1.82
CA ALA A 567 -13.40 10.34 -2.14
C ALA A 567 -12.38 10.43 -3.30
N LEU A 568 -11.28 9.67 -3.22
CA LEU A 568 -10.26 9.61 -4.27
C LEU A 568 -10.83 9.17 -5.62
N ALA A 569 -11.70 8.16 -5.63
CA ALA A 569 -12.35 7.70 -6.86
C ALA A 569 -13.34 8.73 -7.43
N SER A 570 -13.78 9.72 -6.64
CA SER A 570 -14.80 10.70 -7.05
C SER A 570 -14.23 12.11 -7.32
N ASP A 571 -13.01 12.39 -6.85
CA ASP A 571 -12.33 13.67 -6.99
C ASP A 571 -11.36 13.66 -8.19
N ASP A 572 -11.81 14.20 -9.32
CA ASP A 572 -11.01 14.34 -10.55
C ASP A 572 -9.92 15.42 -10.46
N THR A 573 -9.94 16.26 -9.42
CA THR A 573 -8.92 17.28 -9.17
C THR A 573 -7.71 16.74 -8.43
N SER A 574 -7.85 15.58 -7.78
CA SER A 574 -6.78 14.91 -7.05
C SER A 574 -5.68 14.41 -8.00
N SER A 575 -4.42 14.74 -7.69
CA SER A 575 -3.28 14.22 -8.47
C SER A 575 -3.21 12.69 -8.42
N LEU A 576 -3.54 12.07 -7.29
CA LEU A 576 -3.56 10.61 -7.17
C LEU A 576 -4.70 9.99 -8.00
N HIS A 577 -5.81 10.70 -8.22
CA HIS A 577 -6.87 10.25 -9.13
C HIS A 577 -6.36 10.14 -10.57
N ALA A 578 -5.71 11.21 -11.06
CA ALA A 578 -5.17 11.29 -12.42
C ALA A 578 -4.03 10.27 -12.69
N MET A 579 -3.39 9.74 -11.65
CA MET A 579 -2.40 8.65 -11.76
C MET A 579 -3.05 7.28 -12.04
N LEU A 580 -4.27 7.08 -11.55
CA LEU A 580 -4.92 5.76 -11.47
C LEU A 580 -5.94 5.52 -12.58
N TRP A 581 -6.72 6.56 -12.92
CA TRP A 581 -7.80 6.45 -13.89
C TRP A 581 -7.57 7.38 -15.09
N PRO A 582 -8.02 6.96 -16.28
CA PRO A 582 -8.06 7.85 -17.43
C PRO A 582 -9.10 8.94 -17.23
N GLU A 583 -8.88 10.09 -17.88
CA GLU A 583 -9.93 11.10 -18.06
C GLU A 583 -11.10 10.49 -18.82
N CYS A 584 -12.30 10.73 -18.31
CA CYS A 584 -13.52 10.08 -18.80
C CYS A 584 -14.74 10.92 -18.49
N ASP A 585 -15.51 11.24 -19.53
CA ASP A 585 -16.87 11.74 -19.39
C ASP A 585 -17.89 10.68 -19.88
N LEU A 586 -19.18 10.95 -19.65
CA LEU A 586 -20.25 10.06 -20.06
C LEU A 586 -20.31 9.89 -21.59
N GLN A 587 -19.98 10.93 -22.35
CA GLN A 587 -20.04 10.89 -23.81
C GLN A 587 -19.00 9.91 -24.37
N THR A 588 -17.80 9.90 -23.79
CA THR A 588 -16.68 9.04 -24.19
C THR A 588 -17.05 7.57 -24.04
N VAL A 589 -17.65 7.17 -22.92
CA VAL A 589 -17.99 5.75 -22.65
C VAL A 589 -19.22 5.26 -23.40
N CYS A 590 -20.03 6.16 -23.94
CA CYS A 590 -21.20 5.82 -24.76
C CYS A 590 -20.87 5.57 -26.25
N ALA A 591 -19.64 5.83 -26.67
CA ALA A 591 -19.14 5.52 -28.02
C ALA A 591 -18.13 4.35 -27.96
N PRO A 592 -17.96 3.57 -29.04
CA PRO A 592 -16.87 2.61 -29.14
C PRO A 592 -15.50 3.26 -28.90
N TYR A 593 -14.59 2.56 -28.24
CA TYR A 593 -13.24 3.09 -27.98
C TYR A 593 -12.47 3.22 -29.29
N VAL A 594 -11.81 4.36 -29.47
CA VAL A 594 -10.89 4.60 -30.57
C VAL A 594 -9.48 4.63 -30.01
N THR A 595 -8.67 3.64 -30.38
CA THR A 595 -7.25 3.59 -30.00
C THR A 595 -6.54 4.83 -30.55
N PRO A 596 -5.83 5.60 -29.72
CA PRO A 596 -5.02 6.72 -30.18
C PRO A 596 -4.01 6.29 -31.25
N LEU A 597 -3.83 7.13 -32.28
CA LEU A 597 -2.85 6.88 -33.35
C LEU A 597 -1.41 7.10 -32.87
N GLU A 598 -1.22 8.00 -31.92
CA GLU A 598 0.07 8.30 -31.31
C GLU A 598 0.08 7.86 -29.85
N ASP A 599 1.23 7.35 -29.42
CA ASP A 599 1.43 6.97 -28.03
C ASP A 599 1.41 8.21 -27.13
N THR A 600 0.86 8.03 -25.93
CA THR A 600 0.85 9.08 -24.92
C THR A 600 2.29 9.35 -24.50
N ARG A 601 2.79 10.55 -24.81
CA ARG A 601 4.14 10.97 -24.41
C ARG A 601 4.28 10.86 -22.89
N ASN A 602 5.38 10.27 -22.44
CA ASN A 602 5.75 10.29 -21.03
C ASN A 602 6.22 11.71 -20.66
N LEU A 603 5.44 12.40 -19.82
CA LEU A 603 5.72 13.78 -19.40
C LEU A 603 6.33 13.86 -17.99
N GLY A 604 6.63 12.72 -17.34
CA GLY A 604 7.22 12.70 -16.00
C GLY A 604 6.30 13.15 -14.86
N ASP A 605 4.99 13.20 -15.07
CA ASP A 605 3.99 13.60 -14.06
C ASP A 605 3.28 12.41 -13.39
N GLY A 606 3.62 11.18 -13.79
CA GLY A 606 3.01 9.96 -13.27
C GLY A 606 1.55 9.75 -13.63
N ARG A 607 0.96 10.56 -14.53
CA ARG A 607 -0.43 10.40 -14.97
C ARG A 607 -0.66 9.04 -15.65
N PHE A 608 -1.92 8.61 -15.66
CA PHE A 608 -2.34 7.37 -16.29
C PHE A 608 -2.02 7.37 -17.81
N ARG A 609 -1.23 6.40 -18.27
CA ARG A 609 -0.81 6.24 -19.67
C ARG A 609 -1.35 4.94 -20.24
N ALA A 610 -2.58 5.01 -20.76
CA ALA A 610 -3.30 3.85 -21.30
C ALA A 610 -2.54 3.14 -22.43
N THR A 611 -1.99 3.91 -23.38
CA THR A 611 -1.26 3.39 -24.55
C THR A 611 -0.03 2.57 -24.14
N GLU A 612 0.67 2.96 -23.08
CA GLU A 612 1.81 2.21 -22.54
C GLU A 612 1.37 0.87 -21.94
N LEU A 613 0.25 0.83 -21.20
CA LEU A 613 -0.31 -0.41 -20.64
C LEU A 613 -0.81 -1.35 -21.76
N ALA A 614 -1.45 -0.80 -22.79
CA ALA A 614 -1.98 -1.57 -23.92
C ALA A 614 -0.90 -2.35 -24.70
N ARG A 615 0.36 -1.90 -24.69
CA ARG A 615 1.49 -2.63 -25.29
C ARG A 615 1.70 -4.02 -24.68
N PHE A 616 1.19 -4.24 -23.47
CA PHE A 616 1.28 -5.49 -22.72
C PHE A 616 0.04 -6.37 -22.82
N GLU A 617 -1.00 -5.97 -23.57
CA GLU A 617 -2.21 -6.79 -23.72
C GLU A 617 -1.89 -8.20 -24.25
N ASN A 618 -0.89 -8.32 -25.13
CA ASN A 618 -0.47 -9.58 -25.74
C ASN A 618 1.04 -9.83 -25.62
N ARG A 619 1.66 -9.54 -24.47
CA ARG A 619 3.09 -9.81 -24.23
C ARG A 619 3.30 -11.04 -23.33
N PRO A 620 4.32 -11.88 -23.59
CA PRO A 620 4.67 -12.98 -22.69
C PRO A 620 5.13 -12.46 -21.33
N THR A 621 5.18 -13.34 -20.32
CA THR A 621 5.81 -13.00 -19.03
C THR A 621 7.24 -12.55 -19.27
N PRO A 622 7.65 -11.37 -18.75
CA PRO A 622 9.04 -10.97 -18.75
C PRO A 622 9.84 -11.85 -17.80
N ASP A 623 11.10 -12.14 -18.14
CA ASP A 623 12.04 -12.84 -17.26
C ASP A 623 12.27 -12.01 -15.98
N PRO A 624 11.97 -12.56 -14.78
CA PRO A 624 12.18 -11.88 -13.50
C PRO A 624 13.63 -11.47 -13.25
N VAL A 625 14.60 -12.25 -13.73
CA VAL A 625 16.04 -12.00 -13.53
C VAL A 625 16.51 -10.81 -14.35
N ALA A 626 15.87 -10.57 -15.50
CA ALA A 626 16.15 -9.41 -16.35
C ALA A 626 15.52 -8.10 -15.84
N GLN A 627 14.68 -8.15 -14.79
CA GLN A 627 14.03 -6.96 -14.24
C GLN A 627 14.93 -6.23 -13.24
N VAL A 628 14.96 -4.91 -13.34
CA VAL A 628 15.81 -4.04 -12.48
C VAL A 628 15.07 -3.60 -11.22
N THR A 629 13.76 -3.30 -11.32
CA THR A 629 13.00 -2.77 -10.18
C THR A 629 12.34 -3.90 -9.38
N LEU A 630 12.24 -3.70 -8.06
CA LEU A 630 11.61 -4.68 -7.17
C LEU A 630 10.17 -5.00 -7.57
N ASP A 631 9.38 -4.00 -7.97
CA ASP A 631 7.99 -4.20 -8.39
C ASP A 631 7.93 -5.07 -9.66
N ALA A 632 8.80 -4.81 -10.64
CA ALA A 632 8.87 -5.58 -11.88
C ALA A 632 9.30 -7.03 -11.62
N THR A 633 10.35 -7.26 -10.83
CA THR A 633 10.77 -8.61 -10.44
C THR A 633 9.66 -9.34 -9.70
N THR A 634 8.97 -8.67 -8.77
CA THR A 634 7.88 -9.27 -7.99
C THR A 634 6.70 -9.64 -8.88
N LEU A 635 6.27 -8.75 -9.77
CA LEU A 635 5.17 -9.05 -10.70
C LEU A 635 5.56 -10.15 -11.70
N ALA A 636 6.78 -10.13 -12.23
CA ALA A 636 7.28 -11.18 -13.12
C ALA A 636 7.24 -12.55 -12.42
N ASN A 637 7.75 -12.66 -11.18
CA ASN A 637 7.69 -13.89 -10.39
C ASN A 637 6.24 -14.34 -10.14
N LEU A 638 5.33 -13.41 -9.85
CA LEU A 638 3.91 -13.73 -9.66
C LEU A 638 3.28 -14.28 -10.95
N LEU A 639 3.66 -13.74 -12.11
CA LEU A 639 3.19 -14.17 -13.44
C LEU A 639 3.85 -15.48 -13.90
N GLU A 640 5.07 -15.80 -13.45
CA GLU A 640 5.72 -17.09 -13.69
C GLU A 640 5.19 -18.20 -12.80
N GLY A 641 4.78 -17.89 -11.57
CA GLY A 641 4.23 -18.87 -10.64
C GLY A 641 2.80 -19.33 -10.98
N ASP A 642 2.45 -20.55 -10.56
CA ASP A 642 1.10 -21.12 -10.68
C ASP A 642 0.02 -20.29 -9.94
N SER A 643 0.43 -19.35 -9.10
CA SER A 643 -0.43 -18.40 -8.38
C SER A 643 -1.17 -17.41 -9.29
N LEU A 644 -0.63 -17.08 -10.47
CA LEU A 644 -1.32 -16.34 -11.53
C LEU A 644 -1.46 -17.14 -12.85
N GLN A 645 -0.93 -18.37 -12.94
CA GLN A 645 -0.98 -19.18 -14.18
C GLN A 645 -2.10 -20.22 -14.27
N ASN A 646 -2.76 -20.59 -13.17
CA ASN A 646 -4.06 -21.30 -13.19
C ASN A 646 -5.21 -20.55 -13.93
N PHE A 647 -4.90 -19.47 -14.67
CA PHE A 647 -5.73 -18.33 -15.03
C PHE A 647 -6.26 -18.31 -16.47
N PHE A 648 -6.60 -19.49 -17.03
CA PHE A 648 -6.89 -19.63 -18.46
C PHE A 648 -8.33 -20.09 -18.79
N LEU A 649 -9.11 -19.17 -19.40
CA LEU A 649 -10.19 -19.49 -20.34
C LEU A 649 -10.05 -18.81 -21.71
N ILE A 650 -8.98 -18.05 -21.95
CA ILE A 650 -8.65 -17.61 -23.32
C ILE A 650 -7.49 -18.47 -23.78
N ASN A 651 -7.79 -19.41 -24.67
CA ASN A 651 -6.86 -20.38 -25.25
C ASN A 651 -5.73 -19.75 -26.11
N ASN A 652 -5.29 -18.51 -25.82
CA ASN A 652 -4.20 -17.76 -26.47
C ASN A 652 -3.70 -16.52 -25.66
N GLY A 653 -4.15 -16.27 -24.42
CA GLY A 653 -3.78 -15.06 -23.66
C GLY A 653 -2.36 -15.14 -23.08
N LYS A 654 -1.49 -14.16 -23.37
CA LYS A 654 -0.14 -14.15 -22.79
C LYS A 654 -0.19 -13.61 -21.35
N ALA A 655 0.69 -14.06 -20.47
CA ALA A 655 0.56 -13.84 -19.02
C ALA A 655 0.39 -12.38 -18.56
N THR A 656 0.94 -11.39 -19.27
CA THR A 656 0.85 -9.98 -18.85
C THR A 656 -0.56 -9.39 -18.93
N THR A 657 -1.49 -9.99 -19.70
CA THR A 657 -2.92 -9.63 -19.65
C THR A 657 -3.49 -9.79 -18.24
N ALA A 658 -3.03 -10.79 -17.47
CA ALA A 658 -3.49 -11.02 -16.10
C ALA A 658 -3.12 -9.85 -15.17
N ALA A 659 -1.97 -9.21 -15.39
CA ALA A 659 -1.58 -8.02 -14.64
C ALA A 659 -2.49 -6.83 -14.94
N LEU A 660 -2.87 -6.62 -16.21
CA LEU A 660 -3.79 -5.55 -16.62
C LEU A 660 -5.20 -5.76 -16.05
N VAL A 661 -5.69 -7.00 -16.07
CA VAL A 661 -6.96 -7.36 -15.42
C VAL A 661 -6.87 -7.12 -13.92
N GLY A 662 -5.78 -7.54 -13.26
CA GLY A 662 -5.58 -7.32 -11.84
C GLY A 662 -5.57 -5.84 -11.44
N ILE A 663 -4.97 -4.96 -12.26
CA ILE A 663 -5.02 -3.50 -12.04
C ILE A 663 -6.48 -3.01 -12.00
N PHE A 664 -7.27 -3.39 -13.00
CA PHE A 664 -8.69 -3.02 -13.08
C PHE A 664 -9.49 -3.56 -11.90
N GLU A 665 -9.34 -4.85 -11.58
CA GLU A 665 -10.08 -5.50 -10.51
C GLU A 665 -9.81 -4.88 -9.14
N ASN A 666 -8.53 -4.66 -8.82
CA ASN A 666 -8.14 -4.08 -7.54
C ASN A 666 -8.76 -2.70 -7.35
N LEU A 667 -8.72 -1.84 -8.38
CA LEU A 667 -9.25 -0.49 -8.31
C LEU A 667 -10.77 -0.46 -8.32
N GLN A 668 -11.41 -1.17 -9.24
CA GLN A 668 -12.86 -1.17 -9.40
C GLN A 668 -13.55 -1.80 -8.19
N SER A 669 -13.08 -2.98 -7.76
CA SER A 669 -13.64 -3.69 -6.60
C SER A 669 -13.53 -2.86 -5.33
N ALA A 670 -12.36 -2.27 -5.08
CA ALA A 670 -12.14 -1.47 -3.88
C ALA A 670 -12.97 -0.18 -3.89
N ALA A 671 -13.03 0.52 -5.02
CA ALA A 671 -13.81 1.75 -5.15
C ALA A 671 -15.33 1.50 -5.01
N ASP A 672 -15.85 0.44 -5.63
CA ASP A 672 -17.26 0.07 -5.51
C ASP A 672 -17.59 -0.46 -4.11
N GLY A 673 -16.70 -1.28 -3.53
CA GLY A 673 -16.83 -1.75 -2.15
C GLY A 673 -16.89 -0.60 -1.13
N ALA A 674 -16.02 0.40 -1.29
CA ALA A 674 -15.99 1.59 -0.46
C ALA A 674 -17.26 2.44 -0.59
N ALA A 675 -17.75 2.64 -1.81
CA ALA A 675 -18.99 3.38 -2.04
C ALA A 675 -20.22 2.65 -1.47
N ASN A 676 -20.29 1.33 -1.68
CA ASN A 676 -21.36 0.50 -1.13
C ASN A 676 -21.40 0.57 0.40
N ALA A 677 -20.24 0.64 1.07
CA ALA A 677 -20.17 0.82 2.51
C ALA A 677 -20.73 2.18 2.95
N ILE A 678 -20.38 3.26 2.26
CA ILE A 678 -20.88 4.62 2.53
C ILE A 678 -22.38 4.73 2.32
N ASP A 679 -22.89 4.15 1.24
CA ASP A 679 -24.32 4.16 0.94
C ASP A 679 -25.11 3.38 2.01
N LYS A 680 -24.63 2.18 2.40
CA LYS A 680 -25.23 1.40 3.49
C LYS A 680 -25.26 2.17 4.81
N ALA A 681 -24.17 2.85 5.16
CA ALA A 681 -24.09 3.64 6.39
C ALA A 681 -25.06 4.85 6.36
N SER A 682 -25.16 5.53 5.21
CA SER A 682 -26.07 6.66 5.02
C SER A 682 -27.55 6.24 5.13
N GLN A 683 -27.90 5.07 4.57
CA GLN A 683 -29.25 4.51 4.68
C GLN A 683 -29.61 4.10 6.11
N ALA A 684 -28.64 3.58 6.88
CA ALA A 684 -28.85 3.24 8.29
C ALA A 684 -29.13 4.48 9.17
N LEU A 685 -28.66 5.67 8.75
CA LEU A 685 -28.85 6.94 9.44
C LEU A 685 -30.12 7.71 9.02
N ALA A 686 -30.79 7.30 7.94
CA ALA A 686 -32.04 7.93 7.50
C ALA A 686 -33.15 7.72 8.57
N PRO A 687 -33.98 8.74 8.88
CA PRO A 687 -34.92 8.66 9.99
C PRO A 687 -35.88 7.49 9.81
N ALA A 688 -35.87 6.56 10.76
CA ALA A 688 -36.80 5.45 10.89
C ALA A 688 -38.24 5.90 11.23
N ASN A 689 -38.70 7.03 10.67
CA ASN A 689 -40.00 7.63 10.96
C ASN A 689 -41.16 7.04 10.16
N GLY A 690 -40.94 5.97 9.39
CA GLY A 690 -42.00 5.37 8.55
C GLY A 690 -42.75 4.19 9.15
N ASN A 691 -42.20 3.43 10.11
CA ASN A 691 -42.72 2.08 10.40
C ASN A 691 -42.70 1.68 11.89
N VAL A 692 -42.90 2.62 12.81
CA VAL A 692 -42.95 2.31 14.26
C VAL A 692 -44.33 1.74 14.70
N GLN A 693 -45.37 1.77 13.86
CA GLN A 693 -46.70 1.28 14.28
C GLN A 693 -46.97 -0.22 14.09
N ASN A 694 -46.10 -1.01 13.45
CA ASN A 694 -46.38 -2.43 13.16
C ASN A 694 -45.37 -3.42 13.78
N ALA A 695 -44.73 -3.07 14.90
CA ALA A 695 -43.73 -3.92 15.56
C ALA A 695 -44.31 -4.95 16.54
N SER A 696 -45.63 -5.00 16.74
CA SER A 696 -46.31 -5.98 17.61
C SER A 696 -47.20 -6.94 16.83
N ALA A 697 -46.61 -7.77 15.96
CA ALA A 697 -47.30 -8.96 15.46
C ALA A 697 -46.27 -10.07 15.17
N ASN A 698 -46.46 -11.21 15.82
CA ASN A 698 -45.58 -12.37 15.84
C ASN A 698 -45.37 -13.01 14.46
N ALA A 699 -44.21 -13.68 14.34
CA ALA A 699 -43.88 -14.75 13.39
C ALA A 699 -44.14 -14.48 11.89
N ARG A 700 -43.36 -13.57 11.29
CA ARG A 700 -43.26 -13.48 9.82
C ARG A 700 -42.52 -14.69 9.24
N SER A 701 -43.08 -15.26 8.18
CA SER A 701 -42.60 -16.49 7.55
C SER A 701 -41.19 -16.33 6.97
N ALA A 702 -40.48 -17.44 6.73
CA ALA A 702 -39.18 -17.41 6.05
C ALA A 702 -39.27 -16.76 4.66
N SER A 703 -40.42 -16.88 3.97
CA SER A 703 -40.72 -16.16 2.72
C SER A 703 -40.85 -14.66 2.90
N ASP A 704 -41.44 -14.16 3.99
CA ASP A 704 -41.51 -12.72 4.24
C ASP A 704 -40.13 -12.15 4.58
N ARG A 705 -39.28 -12.95 5.25
CA ARG A 705 -37.88 -12.59 5.49
C ARG A 705 -37.08 -12.61 4.20
N LEU A 706 -37.31 -13.57 3.31
CA LEU A 706 -36.64 -13.68 2.02
C LEU A 706 -37.14 -12.62 1.03
N ALA A 707 -38.41 -12.24 1.09
CA ALA A 707 -39.01 -11.12 0.36
C ALA A 707 -38.51 -9.78 0.90
N GLN A 708 -38.43 -9.58 2.22
CA GLN A 708 -37.78 -8.41 2.82
C GLN A 708 -36.27 -8.39 2.56
N MET A 709 -35.63 -9.55 2.42
CA MET A 709 -34.21 -9.66 2.08
C MET A 709 -34.01 -9.39 0.59
N GLN A 710 -34.92 -9.81 -0.29
CA GLN A 710 -34.93 -9.45 -1.72
C GLN A 710 -35.28 -7.98 -1.94
N GLU A 711 -36.19 -7.41 -1.15
CA GLU A 711 -36.55 -5.99 -1.13
C GLU A 711 -35.44 -5.14 -0.52
N ARG A 712 -34.67 -5.67 0.46
CA ARG A 712 -33.44 -5.05 0.96
C ARG A 712 -32.26 -5.22 0.01
N LEU A 713 -32.13 -6.35 -0.68
CA LEU A 713 -31.12 -6.57 -1.72
C LEU A 713 -31.40 -5.70 -2.95
N GLY A 714 -32.68 -5.48 -3.26
CA GLY A 714 -33.12 -4.49 -4.23
C GLY A 714 -32.91 -3.04 -3.76
N ALA A 715 -33.24 -2.72 -2.50
CA ALA A 715 -32.98 -1.40 -1.93
C ALA A 715 -31.47 -1.09 -1.80
N ASN A 716 -30.63 -2.13 -1.65
CA ASN A 716 -29.17 -2.06 -1.73
C ASN A 716 -28.65 -1.88 -3.18
N ALA A 717 -29.51 -2.03 -4.20
CA ALA A 717 -29.14 -1.94 -5.61
C ALA A 717 -29.30 -0.53 -6.21
N HIS A 718 -29.13 0.57 -5.44
CA HIS A 718 -29.22 1.96 -5.94
C HIS A 718 -28.14 2.85 -5.29
N LYS A 719 -27.37 3.72 -5.97
CA LYS A 719 -27.41 4.29 -7.33
C LYS A 719 -26.15 3.86 -8.09
N ILE A 720 -26.30 3.31 -9.29
CA ILE A 720 -25.19 3.21 -10.23
C ILE A 720 -24.64 4.62 -10.49
N ASN A 721 -23.41 4.87 -10.05
CA ASN A 721 -22.68 6.05 -10.44
C ASN A 721 -22.12 5.78 -11.84
N VAL A 722 -22.91 6.12 -12.86
CA VAL A 722 -22.55 5.94 -14.27
C VAL A 722 -21.17 6.55 -14.58
N ASN A 723 -20.78 7.64 -13.90
CA ASN A 723 -19.46 8.24 -14.09
C ASN A 723 -18.33 7.38 -13.49
N ARG A 724 -18.54 6.73 -12.34
CA ARG A 724 -17.53 5.82 -11.76
C ARG A 724 -17.40 4.53 -12.58
N GLN A 725 -18.51 3.89 -12.90
CA GLN A 725 -18.48 2.64 -13.66
C GLN A 725 -18.07 2.87 -15.11
N GLY A 726 -18.50 3.98 -15.71
CA GLY A 726 -17.98 4.45 -17.00
C GLY A 726 -16.46 4.61 -16.98
N ARG A 727 -15.88 5.20 -15.93
CA ARG A 727 -14.42 5.27 -15.76
C ARG A 727 -13.75 3.91 -15.69
N GLY A 728 -14.33 2.96 -14.95
CA GLY A 728 -13.83 1.57 -14.91
C GLY A 728 -13.81 0.94 -16.30
N VAL A 729 -14.89 1.10 -17.07
CA VAL A 729 -14.96 0.64 -18.47
C VAL A 729 -13.93 1.33 -19.35
N GLN A 730 -13.79 2.65 -19.22
CA GLN A 730 -12.79 3.43 -19.95
C GLN A 730 -11.38 2.95 -19.65
N GLN A 731 -11.07 2.70 -18.37
CA GLN A 731 -9.79 2.14 -17.94
C GLN A 731 -9.55 0.79 -18.62
N LEU A 732 -10.50 -0.15 -18.48
CA LEU A 732 -10.41 -1.49 -19.04
C LEU A 732 -10.18 -1.47 -20.56
N ARG A 733 -11.02 -0.75 -21.32
CA ARG A 733 -10.95 -0.70 -22.78
C ARG A 733 -9.72 0.05 -23.31
N SER A 734 -9.17 0.96 -22.51
CA SER A 734 -7.95 1.70 -22.86
C SER A 734 -6.67 0.92 -22.58
N MET A 735 -6.66 0.04 -21.57
CA MET A 735 -5.55 -0.88 -21.28
C MET A 735 -5.60 -2.15 -22.13
N MET A 736 -6.80 -2.56 -22.56
CA MET A 736 -7.02 -3.79 -23.33
C MET A 736 -7.93 -3.52 -24.54
N PRO A 737 -7.46 -2.74 -25.53
CA PRO A 737 -8.26 -2.40 -26.71
C PRO A 737 -8.64 -3.60 -27.57
N GLU A 738 -7.83 -4.66 -27.67
CA GLU A 738 -8.20 -5.86 -28.43
C GLU A 738 -9.38 -6.61 -27.79
N HIS A 739 -9.36 -6.75 -26.46
CA HIS A 739 -10.40 -7.51 -25.75
C HIS A 739 -11.66 -6.69 -25.46
N PHE A 740 -11.51 -5.41 -25.09
CA PHE A 740 -12.62 -4.59 -24.56
C PHE A 740 -12.85 -3.27 -25.31
N GLY A 741 -12.05 -2.93 -26.33
CA GLY A 741 -12.21 -1.69 -27.10
C GLY A 741 -13.60 -1.50 -27.71
N ALA A 742 -14.24 -2.58 -28.14
CA ALA A 742 -15.58 -2.54 -28.71
C ALA A 742 -16.71 -2.40 -27.66
N ALA A 743 -16.40 -2.38 -26.36
CA ALA A 743 -17.39 -2.23 -25.30
C ALA A 743 -17.75 -0.76 -25.05
N PHE A 744 -19.05 -0.47 -24.92
CA PHE A 744 -19.56 0.87 -24.67
C PHE A 744 -20.93 0.85 -23.97
N LEU A 745 -21.33 1.99 -23.42
CA LEU A 745 -22.63 2.15 -22.75
C LEU A 745 -23.71 2.55 -23.73
N MET A 746 -24.85 1.89 -23.62
CA MET A 746 -26.04 2.20 -24.41
C MET A 746 -27.27 2.23 -23.51
N ARG A 747 -28.25 3.06 -23.85
CA ARG A 747 -29.56 3.02 -23.18
C ARG A 747 -30.24 1.68 -23.47
N ARG A 748 -30.81 1.08 -22.45
CA ARG A 748 -31.39 -0.28 -22.52
C ARG A 748 -32.50 -0.42 -23.57
N ASN A 749 -33.25 0.64 -23.82
CA ASN A 749 -34.29 0.75 -24.87
C ASN A 749 -33.74 0.82 -26.31
N GLN A 750 -32.44 1.10 -26.49
CA GLN A 750 -31.77 1.17 -27.79
C GLN A 750 -31.02 -0.13 -28.16
N VAL A 751 -30.90 -1.07 -27.21
CA VAL A 751 -30.19 -2.34 -27.42
C VAL A 751 -30.90 -3.20 -28.46
N THR A 752 -30.17 -3.59 -29.50
CA THR A 752 -30.64 -4.48 -30.58
C THR A 752 -30.03 -5.88 -30.47
N PRO A 753 -30.54 -6.91 -31.18
CA PRO A 753 -29.94 -8.25 -31.21
C PRO A 753 -28.50 -8.33 -31.75
N GLN A 754 -27.97 -7.23 -32.29
CA GLN A 754 -26.56 -7.14 -32.71
C GLN A 754 -25.61 -6.87 -31.53
N HIS A 755 -26.14 -6.53 -30.37
CA HIS A 755 -25.39 -6.26 -29.16
C HIS A 755 -25.50 -7.46 -28.23
N TYR A 756 -24.39 -7.84 -27.61
CA TYR A 756 -24.35 -8.74 -26.48
C TYR A 756 -24.37 -7.91 -25.19
N VAL A 757 -25.30 -8.22 -24.29
CA VAL A 757 -25.45 -7.55 -23.00
C VAL A 757 -24.87 -8.42 -21.89
N PHE A 758 -23.74 -7.99 -21.31
CA PHE A 758 -23.07 -8.70 -20.22
C PHE A 758 -24.06 -9.07 -19.10
N GLY A 759 -24.11 -10.34 -18.69
CA GLY A 759 -24.85 -10.82 -17.52
C GLY A 759 -26.35 -10.97 -17.67
N LEU A 760 -26.97 -10.36 -18.69
CA LEU A 760 -28.44 -10.36 -18.87
C LEU A 760 -28.93 -11.38 -19.89
N GLU A 761 -28.14 -11.69 -20.93
CA GLU A 761 -28.53 -12.66 -21.96
C GLU A 761 -28.44 -14.12 -21.48
N ASP A 762 -27.63 -14.38 -20.46
CA ASP A 762 -27.30 -15.74 -19.98
C ASP A 762 -28.00 -16.13 -18.66
N LEU A 763 -28.94 -15.30 -18.18
CA LEU A 763 -29.76 -15.64 -17.01
C LEU A 763 -30.65 -16.87 -17.32
N PRO A 764 -30.83 -17.79 -16.36
CA PRO A 764 -31.70 -18.96 -16.56
C PRO A 764 -33.14 -18.51 -16.84
N ALA A 765 -33.69 -18.93 -17.98
CA ALA A 765 -35.13 -18.85 -18.22
C ALA A 765 -35.85 -19.72 -17.17
N ARG A 766 -36.98 -19.25 -16.63
CA ARG A 766 -37.68 -19.90 -15.50
C ARG A 766 -38.08 -21.36 -15.75
N GLU A 767 -38.03 -21.85 -16.99
CA GLU A 767 -38.22 -23.26 -17.35
C GLU A 767 -37.14 -24.20 -16.78
N SER A 768 -35.98 -23.69 -16.37
CA SER A 768 -34.88 -24.46 -15.78
C SER A 768 -34.76 -24.33 -14.25
N MET A 769 -35.70 -23.67 -13.58
CA MET A 769 -35.74 -23.63 -12.12
C MET A 769 -36.46 -24.89 -11.59
N PRO A 770 -35.94 -25.58 -10.55
CA PRO A 770 -36.61 -26.73 -9.99
C PRO A 770 -38.03 -26.35 -9.57
N LYS A 771 -39.04 -27.07 -10.10
CA LYS A 771 -40.46 -26.81 -9.83
C LYS A 771 -40.84 -27.03 -8.36
N THR A 772 -39.97 -27.67 -7.59
CA THR A 772 -40.19 -28.00 -6.18
C THR A 772 -39.75 -26.84 -5.28
N ARG A 773 -40.69 -26.33 -4.46
CA ARG A 773 -40.39 -25.34 -3.43
C ARG A 773 -39.54 -25.99 -2.32
N TYR A 774 -38.60 -25.24 -1.75
CA TYR A 774 -37.97 -25.64 -0.48
C TYR A 774 -39.05 -25.61 0.62
N GLY A 775 -39.48 -26.78 1.11
CA GLY A 775 -40.48 -26.92 2.17
C GLY A 775 -41.91 -27.29 1.74
N GLU A 776 -42.14 -27.75 0.50
CA GLU A 776 -43.43 -28.34 0.12
C GLU A 776 -43.61 -29.73 0.78
N TYR A 777 -44.58 -29.84 1.69
CA TYR A 777 -45.00 -31.13 2.24
C TYR A 777 -45.97 -31.79 1.27
N LEU A 778 -45.54 -32.90 0.66
CA LEU A 778 -46.39 -33.74 -0.17
C LEU A 778 -47.11 -34.77 0.70
N ARG A 779 -48.36 -35.08 0.37
CA ARG A 779 -49.04 -36.29 0.87
C ARG A 779 -48.35 -37.52 0.31
N ALA A 780 -48.62 -38.68 0.92
CA ALA A 780 -48.04 -39.96 0.51
C ALA A 780 -48.35 -40.38 -0.94
N ASP A 781 -49.37 -39.76 -1.57
CA ASP A 781 -49.74 -39.94 -2.98
C ASP A 781 -49.08 -38.94 -3.94
N GLY A 782 -48.23 -38.04 -3.43
CA GLY A 782 -47.54 -37.02 -4.23
C GLY A 782 -48.34 -35.72 -4.46
N SER A 783 -49.52 -35.56 -3.85
CA SER A 783 -50.29 -34.31 -3.92
C SER A 783 -49.83 -33.26 -2.89
N PRO A 784 -49.80 -31.95 -3.22
CA PRO A 784 -49.41 -30.89 -2.28
C PRO A 784 -50.46 -30.69 -1.16
N PHE A 785 -49.99 -30.35 0.05
CA PHE A 785 -50.86 -30.03 1.18
C PHE A 785 -51.47 -28.61 1.05
N GLY A 786 -52.73 -28.51 0.62
CA GLY A 786 -53.59 -27.32 0.72
C GLY A 786 -53.51 -26.30 -0.44
N ASP A 787 -54.63 -25.61 -0.67
CA ASP A 787 -54.82 -24.55 -1.68
C ASP A 787 -53.94 -23.33 -1.34
N ILE A 788 -52.83 -23.20 -2.05
CA ILE A 788 -52.01 -21.98 -2.08
C ILE A 788 -52.11 -21.41 -3.49
N ASP A 789 -52.54 -20.16 -3.61
CA ASP A 789 -52.63 -19.46 -4.89
C ASP A 789 -51.32 -19.56 -5.68
N SER A 790 -51.46 -19.74 -7.00
CA SER A 790 -50.33 -19.71 -7.92
C SER A 790 -49.63 -18.35 -7.82
N PRO A 791 -48.28 -18.30 -7.82
CA PRO A 791 -47.58 -17.03 -7.82
C PRO A 791 -47.98 -16.23 -9.08
N PRO A 792 -48.11 -14.90 -9.00
CA PRO A 792 -48.42 -14.09 -10.17
C PRO A 792 -47.39 -14.31 -11.27
N ASN A 793 -47.87 -14.37 -12.52
CA ASN A 793 -47.04 -14.48 -13.72
C ASN A 793 -46.12 -13.26 -13.83
N TYR A 794 -44.89 -13.37 -13.36
CA TYR A 794 -43.82 -12.45 -13.71
C TYR A 794 -43.24 -12.86 -15.06
N SER A 795 -43.48 -12.04 -16.09
CA SER A 795 -42.87 -12.23 -17.41
C SER A 795 -41.35 -12.25 -17.28
N THR A 796 -40.67 -13.12 -18.02
CA THR A 796 -39.20 -13.26 -18.08
C THR A 796 -38.49 -12.08 -18.73
N ARG A 797 -39.22 -11.11 -19.28
CA ARG A 797 -38.64 -9.86 -19.78
C ARG A 797 -38.68 -8.82 -18.67
N VAL A 798 -37.51 -8.48 -18.13
CA VAL A 798 -37.33 -7.19 -17.46
C VAL A 798 -37.84 -6.11 -18.45
N PRO A 799 -38.75 -5.20 -18.03
CA PRO A 799 -39.20 -4.13 -18.92
C PRO A 799 -37.99 -3.34 -19.42
N THR A 800 -37.97 -2.95 -20.69
CA THR A 800 -36.96 -2.06 -21.25
C THR A 800 -37.02 -0.71 -20.54
N GLY A 801 -36.25 -0.56 -19.47
CA GLY A 801 -36.00 0.71 -18.81
C GLY A 801 -35.19 1.64 -19.71
N ASP A 802 -35.13 2.92 -19.34
CA ASP A 802 -34.22 3.90 -19.95
C ASP A 802 -32.87 3.95 -19.20
N ASN A 803 -32.48 2.88 -18.51
CA ASN A 803 -31.22 2.78 -17.78
C ASN A 803 -30.03 2.49 -18.73
N TRP A 804 -28.82 2.74 -18.23
CA TRP A 804 -27.59 2.43 -18.97
C TRP A 804 -27.18 0.97 -18.76
N VAL A 805 -26.78 0.32 -19.84
CA VAL A 805 -26.21 -1.03 -19.83
C VAL A 805 -24.92 -1.05 -20.67
N LEU A 806 -23.94 -1.84 -20.22
CA LEU A 806 -22.73 -2.12 -20.97
C LEU A 806 -23.01 -3.18 -22.03
N VAL A 807 -22.64 -2.86 -23.27
CA VAL A 807 -22.80 -3.72 -24.44
C VAL A 807 -21.49 -3.87 -25.20
N ILE A 808 -21.39 -4.96 -25.94
CA ILE A 808 -20.33 -5.20 -26.92
C ILE A 808 -20.95 -5.80 -28.19
N PRO A 809 -20.45 -5.51 -29.41
CA PRO A 809 -20.96 -6.15 -30.62
C PRO A 809 -20.95 -7.68 -30.49
N ARG A 810 -22.07 -8.33 -30.78
CA ARG A 810 -22.23 -9.79 -30.62
C ARG A 810 -21.26 -10.59 -31.49
N GLY A 811 -20.84 -10.03 -32.63
CA GLY A 811 -19.82 -10.61 -33.51
C GLY A 811 -18.39 -10.51 -32.97
N HIS A 812 -18.14 -9.78 -31.87
CA HIS A 812 -16.81 -9.60 -31.30
C HIS A 812 -16.31 -10.89 -30.63
N LYS A 813 -15.01 -11.18 -30.75
CA LYS A 813 -14.38 -12.39 -30.17
C LYS A 813 -14.65 -12.53 -28.67
N THR A 814 -14.51 -11.45 -27.91
CA THR A 814 -14.80 -11.43 -26.46
C THR A 814 -16.26 -11.78 -26.15
N ALA A 815 -17.22 -11.29 -26.94
CA ALA A 815 -18.63 -11.62 -26.75
C ALA A 815 -18.91 -13.10 -26.97
N GLN A 816 -18.25 -13.71 -27.97
CA GLN A 816 -18.35 -15.14 -28.25
C GLN A 816 -17.77 -15.97 -27.10
N VAL A 817 -16.56 -15.63 -26.64
CA VAL A 817 -15.89 -16.32 -25.52
C VAL A 817 -16.71 -16.24 -24.23
N VAL A 818 -17.17 -15.05 -23.86
CA VAL A 818 -17.99 -14.85 -22.65
C VAL A 818 -19.32 -15.61 -22.77
N GLY A 819 -19.98 -15.54 -23.92
CA GLY A 819 -21.22 -16.29 -24.17
C GLY A 819 -21.02 -17.81 -24.13
N ASP A 820 -19.94 -18.34 -24.69
CA ASP A 820 -19.60 -19.76 -24.64
C ASP A 820 -19.31 -20.21 -23.20
N MET A 821 -18.56 -19.41 -22.45
CA MET A 821 -18.26 -19.65 -21.04
C MET A 821 -19.53 -19.68 -20.19
N ASN A 822 -20.41 -18.69 -20.34
CA ASN A 822 -21.67 -18.63 -19.61
C ASN A 822 -22.59 -19.80 -19.97
N ARG A 823 -22.66 -20.22 -21.24
CA ARG A 823 -23.36 -21.43 -21.65
C ARG A 823 -22.77 -22.70 -21.03
N ALA A 824 -21.44 -22.81 -20.98
CA ALA A 824 -20.75 -23.93 -20.36
C ALA A 824 -21.00 -23.98 -18.84
N LEU A 825 -20.92 -22.84 -18.15
CA LEU A 825 -21.25 -22.69 -16.73
C LEU A 825 -22.70 -23.06 -16.44
N LYS A 826 -23.63 -22.59 -17.27
CA LYS A 826 -25.05 -22.92 -17.17
C LYS A 826 -25.29 -24.42 -17.34
N LYS A 827 -24.73 -25.02 -18.40
CA LYS A 827 -24.80 -26.47 -18.63
C LYS A 827 -24.20 -27.24 -17.46
N ALA A 828 -23.06 -26.81 -16.93
CA ALA A 828 -22.42 -27.42 -15.78
C ALA A 828 -23.27 -27.33 -14.50
N ARG A 829 -23.92 -26.19 -14.24
CA ARG A 829 -24.89 -26.03 -13.14
C ARG A 829 -26.13 -26.91 -13.32
N GLU A 830 -26.69 -26.98 -14.53
CA GLU A 830 -27.83 -27.85 -14.85
C GLU A 830 -27.47 -29.33 -14.67
N THR A 831 -26.28 -29.73 -15.10
CA THR A 831 -25.79 -31.11 -14.92
C THR A 831 -25.50 -31.42 -13.44
N ALA A 832 -24.93 -30.48 -12.69
CA ALA A 832 -24.72 -30.61 -11.25
C ALA A 832 -26.03 -30.64 -10.46
N GLY A 833 -27.05 -29.87 -10.88
CA GLY A 833 -28.40 -29.91 -10.33
C GLY A 833 -29.08 -31.26 -10.58
N ALA A 834 -28.99 -31.80 -11.79
CA ALA A 834 -29.54 -33.11 -12.14
C ALA A 834 -28.87 -34.27 -11.38
N VAL A 835 -27.54 -34.19 -11.18
CA VAL A 835 -26.79 -35.16 -10.35
C VAL A 835 -27.10 -34.98 -8.86
N GLY A 836 -27.32 -33.75 -8.40
CA GLY A 836 -27.74 -33.43 -7.03
C GLY A 836 -29.14 -33.92 -6.70
N GLU A 837 -30.10 -33.91 -7.64
CA GLU A 837 -31.42 -34.51 -7.46
C GLU A 837 -31.36 -36.04 -7.44
N ALA A 838 -30.52 -36.65 -8.29
CA ALA A 838 -30.26 -38.10 -8.28
C ALA A 838 -29.52 -38.56 -7.01
N GLN A 839 -28.58 -37.77 -6.50
CA GLN A 839 -27.89 -38.01 -5.23
C GLN A 839 -28.76 -37.67 -4.03
N ALA A 840 -29.63 -36.66 -4.05
CA ALA A 840 -30.59 -36.38 -2.98
C ALA A 840 -31.63 -37.50 -2.84
N ALA A 841 -32.01 -38.15 -3.94
CA ALA A 841 -32.80 -39.37 -3.92
C ALA A 841 -32.04 -40.56 -3.29
N HIS A 842 -30.72 -40.62 -3.45
CA HIS A 842 -29.85 -41.63 -2.83
C HIS A 842 -29.53 -41.31 -1.34
N VAL A 843 -29.38 -40.03 -0.99
CA VAL A 843 -29.10 -39.50 0.37
C VAL A 843 -30.33 -39.62 1.28
N ARG A 844 -31.55 -39.64 0.74
CA ARG A 844 -32.74 -40.04 1.51
C ARG A 844 -32.64 -41.46 2.09
N ALA A 845 -31.71 -42.30 1.61
CA ALA A 845 -31.51 -43.66 2.11
C ALA A 845 -30.44 -43.80 3.21
N LYS A 846 -29.56 -42.80 3.47
CA LYS A 846 -28.54 -42.89 4.54
C LYS A 846 -28.17 -41.51 5.13
N SER A 847 -28.26 -41.39 6.46
CA SER A 847 -27.74 -40.27 7.28
C SER A 847 -26.22 -40.13 7.12
N GLY A 848 -25.57 -38.98 7.01
CA GLY A 848 -25.90 -37.59 7.32
C GLY A 848 -24.66 -36.98 8.00
N LEU A 849 -24.08 -35.93 7.40
CA LEU A 849 -22.89 -35.15 7.82
C LEU A 849 -21.48 -35.65 7.46
N SER A 850 -21.18 -36.95 7.42
CA SER A 850 -19.84 -37.43 7.04
C SER A 850 -19.51 -37.18 5.55
N GLU A 851 -20.49 -37.39 4.67
CA GLU A 851 -20.37 -37.18 3.22
C GLU A 851 -20.39 -35.71 2.80
N VAL A 852 -20.82 -34.78 3.67
CA VAL A 852 -20.82 -33.33 3.33
C VAL A 852 -19.38 -32.80 3.30
N ILE A 853 -18.51 -33.37 4.12
CA ILE A 853 -17.09 -33.02 4.21
C ILE A 853 -16.30 -33.71 3.08
N GLU A 854 -16.52 -35.00 2.83
CA GLU A 854 -15.91 -35.71 1.68
C GLU A 854 -16.47 -35.25 0.32
N GLY A 855 -17.71 -34.76 0.30
CA GLY A 855 -18.38 -34.17 -0.85
C GLY A 855 -17.78 -32.84 -1.28
N LEU A 856 -17.26 -32.04 -0.34
CA LEU A 856 -16.61 -30.76 -0.61
C LEU A 856 -15.24 -30.96 -1.31
N ASP A 857 -14.44 -31.93 -0.86
CA ASP A 857 -13.15 -32.25 -1.51
C ASP A 857 -13.33 -32.94 -2.87
N SER A 858 -14.33 -33.82 -3.01
CA SER A 858 -14.64 -34.44 -4.32
C SER A 858 -15.30 -33.48 -5.33
N GLN A 859 -15.92 -32.39 -4.87
CA GLN A 859 -16.44 -31.33 -5.73
C GLN A 859 -15.34 -30.38 -6.26
N ARG A 860 -14.27 -30.15 -5.49
CA ARG A 860 -13.10 -29.35 -5.90
C ARG A 860 -12.44 -29.87 -7.19
N ASN A 861 -12.55 -31.18 -7.46
CA ASN A 861 -11.97 -31.84 -8.64
C ASN A 861 -12.87 -31.90 -9.89
N LYS A 862 -14.14 -31.44 -9.83
CA LYS A 862 -15.06 -31.47 -10.98
C LYS A 862 -14.77 -30.35 -11.98
N ALA A 863 -14.91 -30.62 -13.28
CA ALA A 863 -14.65 -29.66 -14.36
C ALA A 863 -15.40 -28.32 -14.20
N ALA A 864 -16.61 -28.33 -13.64
CA ALA A 864 -17.40 -27.14 -13.33
C ALA A 864 -16.75 -26.25 -12.26
N TYR A 865 -16.14 -26.86 -11.24
CA TYR A 865 -15.39 -26.16 -10.20
C TYR A 865 -14.01 -25.74 -10.69
N ARG A 866 -13.38 -26.44 -11.64
CA ARG A 866 -12.17 -25.93 -12.33
C ARG A 866 -12.45 -24.70 -13.19
N VAL A 867 -13.62 -24.62 -13.81
CA VAL A 867 -14.08 -23.45 -14.60
C VAL A 867 -14.50 -22.27 -13.71
N LEU A 868 -14.99 -22.52 -12.48
CA LEU A 868 -15.29 -21.48 -11.48
C LEU A 868 -14.10 -21.12 -10.57
N ALA A 869 -13.16 -22.04 -10.38
CA ALA A 869 -11.87 -21.84 -9.72
C ALA A 869 -10.83 -21.22 -10.67
N SER A 870 -11.21 -20.94 -11.91
CA SER A 870 -10.52 -20.06 -12.85
C SER A 870 -11.24 -18.69 -12.87
N THR A 871 -10.81 -17.58 -12.25
CA THR A 871 -9.64 -16.71 -12.52
C THR A 871 -10.02 -15.33 -13.07
N PRO A 872 -9.29 -14.25 -12.73
CA PRO A 872 -9.57 -12.82 -12.89
C PRO A 872 -10.34 -12.41 -14.13
N PHE A 873 -10.01 -12.90 -15.33
CA PHE A 873 -10.82 -12.56 -16.51
C PHE A 873 -12.33 -12.83 -16.30
N CYS A 874 -12.68 -13.93 -15.63
CA CYS A 874 -14.03 -14.25 -15.21
C CYS A 874 -14.57 -13.30 -14.13
N LEU A 875 -13.73 -12.85 -13.19
CA LEU A 875 -14.13 -11.91 -12.14
C LEU A 875 -14.35 -10.50 -12.69
N ALA A 876 -13.43 -9.98 -13.52
CA ALA A 876 -13.62 -8.72 -14.23
C ALA A 876 -14.89 -8.74 -15.10
N VAL A 877 -15.11 -9.80 -15.88
CA VAL A 877 -16.36 -9.97 -16.63
C VAL A 877 -17.56 -10.04 -15.68
N LEU A 878 -17.50 -10.84 -14.62
CA LEU A 878 -18.56 -10.92 -13.61
C LEU A 878 -18.87 -9.56 -12.98
N MET A 879 -17.88 -8.71 -12.72
CA MET A 879 -18.10 -7.35 -12.23
C MET A 879 -18.92 -6.52 -13.23
N LEU A 880 -18.60 -6.62 -14.52
CA LEU A 880 -19.37 -5.98 -15.59
C LEU A 880 -20.80 -6.56 -15.71
N GLU A 881 -20.96 -7.87 -15.52
CA GLU A 881 -22.26 -8.53 -15.52
C GLU A 881 -23.13 -8.11 -14.32
N VAL A 882 -22.56 -8.13 -13.12
CA VAL A 882 -23.21 -7.67 -11.87
C VAL A 882 -23.66 -6.22 -12.01
N TRP A 883 -22.88 -5.39 -12.69
CA TRP A 883 -23.29 -4.02 -12.99
C TRP A 883 -24.58 -3.96 -13.81
N ASN A 884 -24.64 -4.64 -14.95
CA ASN A 884 -25.85 -4.66 -15.79
C ASN A 884 -27.07 -5.20 -15.03
N VAL A 885 -26.88 -6.27 -14.25
CA VAL A 885 -27.95 -6.82 -13.40
C VAL A 885 -28.41 -5.81 -12.35
N SER A 886 -27.47 -5.14 -11.67
CA SER A 886 -27.81 -4.09 -10.70
C SER A 886 -28.56 -2.95 -11.36
N SER A 887 -28.21 -2.57 -12.59
CA SER A 887 -28.87 -1.49 -13.35
C SER A 887 -30.32 -1.79 -13.65
N GLU A 888 -30.61 -3.03 -14.05
CA GLU A 888 -31.97 -3.49 -14.31
C GLU A 888 -32.80 -3.56 -13.02
N ILE A 889 -32.22 -4.03 -11.92
CA ILE A 889 -32.88 -4.00 -10.60
C ILE A 889 -33.17 -2.55 -10.21
N SER A 890 -32.22 -1.62 -10.41
CA SER A 890 -32.44 -0.21 -10.09
C SER A 890 -33.61 0.39 -10.85
N ALA A 891 -33.60 0.22 -12.17
CA ALA A 891 -34.63 0.73 -13.05
C ALA A 891 -36.02 0.18 -12.69
N TRP A 892 -36.09 -1.10 -12.31
CA TRP A 892 -37.32 -1.73 -11.88
C TRP A 892 -37.89 -1.09 -10.61
N GLU A 893 -37.08 -0.88 -9.56
CA GLU A 893 -37.60 -0.26 -8.33
C GLU A 893 -37.98 1.20 -8.51
N GLN A 894 -37.22 1.96 -9.33
CA GLN A 894 -37.62 3.32 -9.69
C GLN A 894 -38.99 3.32 -10.38
N THR A 895 -39.21 2.41 -11.33
CA THR A 895 -40.51 2.25 -11.99
C THR A 895 -41.62 1.86 -11.01
N VAL A 896 -41.32 0.97 -10.05
CA VAL A 896 -42.27 0.57 -8.99
C VAL A 896 -42.64 1.76 -8.10
N ARG A 897 -41.66 2.60 -7.73
CA ARG A 897 -41.88 3.83 -6.93
C ARG A 897 -42.71 4.86 -7.69
N GLU A 898 -42.44 5.07 -8.97
CA GLU A 898 -43.10 6.10 -9.78
C GLU A 898 -44.51 5.70 -10.23
N LYS A 899 -44.76 4.40 -10.50
CA LYS A 899 -46.01 3.93 -11.12
C LYS A 899 -46.88 3.06 -10.21
N GLY A 900 -46.35 2.59 -9.07
CA GLY A 900 -47.03 1.69 -8.12
C GLY A 900 -47.04 0.22 -8.57
N ALA A 901 -46.87 -0.71 -7.62
CA ALA A 901 -46.70 -2.15 -7.87
C ALA A 901 -47.78 -2.82 -8.76
N VAL A 902 -49.02 -2.33 -8.67
CA VAL A 902 -50.18 -2.87 -9.41
C VAL A 902 -50.16 -2.46 -10.89
N ARG A 903 -49.65 -1.26 -11.22
CA ARG A 903 -49.54 -0.78 -12.62
C ARG A 903 -48.27 -1.26 -13.32
N THR A 904 -47.19 -1.53 -12.60
CA THR A 904 -46.03 -2.27 -13.14
C THR A 904 -46.37 -3.71 -13.52
N GLY A 905 -47.35 -4.31 -12.86
CA GLY A 905 -47.95 -5.60 -13.27
C GLY A 905 -48.92 -5.48 -14.45
N LEU A 906 -49.73 -4.41 -14.52
CA LEU A 906 -50.75 -4.21 -15.57
C LEU A 906 -50.23 -3.59 -16.88
N GLY A 907 -49.08 -2.92 -16.88
CA GLY A 907 -48.36 -2.51 -18.09
C GLY A 907 -47.71 -3.68 -18.86
N ARG A 908 -48.02 -4.92 -18.48
CA ARG A 908 -47.54 -6.18 -19.06
C ARG A 908 -48.56 -6.87 -19.98
N ARG A 909 -49.28 -6.10 -20.80
CA ARG A 909 -49.96 -6.66 -21.98
C ARG A 909 -49.27 -6.18 -23.24
#